data_AF-A0A137PC88-F1
#
_entry.id   AF-A0A137PC88-F1
#
_cell.length_a   1.000
_cell.length_b   1.000
_cell.length_c   1.000
_cell.angle_alpha   90.00
_cell.angle_beta   90.00
_cell.angle_gamma   90.00
#
_symmetry.space_group_name_H-M   'P 1'
#
loop_
_entity.id
_entity.type
_entity.pdbx_description
1 polymer ?
#
loop_
_entity_poly.entity_id
_entity_poly.type
_entity_poly.pdbx_seq_one_letter_code
_entity_poly.pdbx_strand_id
1 'polypeptide(L)'
;MSSVASTSNQSAPSTSNPNANPAPIQSIKLVNAPTRQLFPIEPLKNQVKLDLIKILDKISGEKILILDVNLSGPLSLLIEFTFLKEHGIKKVYYLNEDPIPIPPSDSNGSTYPGVIFLCRPSYQNIQSVANQVLAHSTLSYVLALVSHKTVWSEKQLEDLGVLGSLIVTELNLGLIPLEEDVLSLESDKSFRQLNLDKDTSSLFSMGESLMKIQDRLGYFNRIMGKGDNAQVLNRILTRLRLERDCEESDGENRESDSNPVQPSYQLDTLILLDRSSDMITPLLTQLTYEGLIDETFGIKNTLIEFDPDQVPNQAPKPRKIPLNSQDSFYSHLRDLNFANIGNALNNEAKRLSQDYEGRKHAKTVQEIKQFVSKMGTLKSDHLSLKLHTSLAEKIMDSTQTELFNDILEVEQNLVGQHESGAQVLPLIQDLMCEQEDMLKVLRLICLQSNIANGLKPKIYDQYQTEFCQTYGYHHTLTFHNLSKVGILIRKSDTSSRAPVPYPALSKGFKLVVDEVDERDPSDVSYVYSGYAPLSARLIQTGLAKSDKMGYLGSQNPLLNLGINQIYQPISKGINNFASHIPGVASNSNLNRLADRSGRGNSLDISGNDHPLGPGWSQFKDLLTQIPGSTFDEIVPFRNVNLSSQSHSGVQSNQLEKVIMVAFLGGCTYTEISSIRFLKKMYPSYKFIVITNEIINGSKWLDQFVEPGLVGFQNRN
;
A
#
# COMPACT_ATOMS: atom_id res chain seq x y z
N MET A 1 33.70 -8.04 -53.84
CA MET A 1 33.49 -7.22 -55.05
C MET A 1 32.21 -6.43 -54.80
N SER A 2 32.16 -5.12 -54.56
CA SER A 2 32.84 -3.93 -55.14
C SER A 2 31.86 -3.16 -56.05
N SER A 3 31.73 -1.83 -56.07
CA SER A 3 32.07 -0.70 -55.16
C SER A 3 31.93 0.60 -55.97
N VAL A 4 31.69 1.76 -55.32
CA VAL A 4 32.05 3.12 -55.83
C VAL A 4 31.24 3.67 -57.04
N ALA A 5 31.01 4.98 -57.23
CA ALA A 5 30.78 6.15 -56.34
C ALA A 5 30.37 7.39 -57.21
N SER A 6 30.04 8.54 -56.57
CA SER A 6 30.37 9.96 -56.98
C SER A 6 29.92 10.50 -58.37
N THR A 7 29.59 11.78 -58.66
CA THR A 7 29.53 13.14 -58.02
C THR A 7 28.86 14.09 -59.08
N SER A 8 28.50 15.38 -58.92
CA SER A 8 28.41 16.42 -57.85
C SER A 8 27.73 17.70 -58.44
N ASN A 9 27.43 18.71 -57.62
CA ASN A 9 27.23 20.15 -57.97
C ASN A 9 25.97 20.56 -58.79
N GLN A 10 25.50 21.82 -58.78
CA GLN A 10 25.32 22.84 -57.72
C GLN A 10 24.46 24.03 -58.24
N SER A 11 24.04 24.94 -57.34
CA SER A 11 23.53 26.32 -57.58
C SER A 11 22.08 26.52 -58.09
N ALA A 12 21.60 27.76 -57.93
CA ALA A 12 20.23 28.29 -58.10
C ALA A 12 20.37 29.80 -58.54
N PRO A 13 19.35 30.70 -58.52
CA PRO A 13 17.90 30.60 -58.26
C PRO A 13 17.01 31.35 -59.29
N SER A 14 15.70 31.49 -59.02
CA SER A 14 14.80 32.45 -59.72
C SER A 14 13.68 32.95 -58.79
N THR A 15 13.34 34.25 -58.86
CA THR A 15 12.45 34.91 -57.88
C THR A 15 11.08 35.32 -58.42
N SER A 16 10.13 35.42 -57.49
CA SER A 16 8.94 36.31 -57.47
C SER A 16 7.90 36.25 -58.60
N ASN A 17 6.67 35.90 -58.22
CA ASN A 17 5.48 36.66 -58.63
C ASN A 17 4.40 36.60 -57.52
N PRO A 18 3.94 37.73 -56.94
CA PRO A 18 2.90 37.74 -55.90
C PRO A 18 1.47 37.71 -56.49
N ASN A 19 0.49 37.42 -55.63
CA ASN A 19 -0.96 37.43 -55.91
C ASN A 19 -1.48 36.39 -56.92
N ALA A 20 -1.49 35.12 -56.50
CA ALA A 20 -2.50 34.15 -56.94
C ALA A 20 -2.95 33.31 -55.74
N ASN A 21 -4.27 33.25 -55.47
CA ASN A 21 -4.87 32.38 -54.45
C ASN A 21 -5.38 31.08 -55.11
N PRO A 22 -4.86 29.90 -54.72
CA PRO A 22 -5.53 28.62 -54.93
C PRO A 22 -6.19 28.08 -53.64
N ALA A 23 -7.09 27.10 -53.82
CA ALA A 23 -7.97 26.52 -52.82
C ALA A 23 -7.25 25.89 -51.59
N PRO A 24 -7.95 25.72 -50.44
CA PRO A 24 -7.42 25.00 -49.29
C PRO A 24 -7.13 23.54 -49.66
N ILE A 25 -5.85 23.17 -49.65
CA ILE A 25 -5.42 21.77 -49.73
C ILE A 25 -5.96 21.04 -48.51
N GLN A 26 -6.65 19.91 -48.72
CA GLN A 26 -7.13 19.06 -47.64
C GLN A 26 -5.94 18.62 -46.78
N SER A 27 -5.94 19.01 -45.51
CA SER A 27 -4.97 18.49 -44.55
C SER A 27 -5.21 16.99 -44.38
N ILE A 28 -4.25 16.18 -44.82
CA ILE A 28 -4.17 14.77 -44.48
C ILE A 28 -4.29 14.67 -42.95
N LYS A 29 -5.26 13.90 -42.45
CA LYS A 29 -5.42 13.67 -41.02
C LYS A 29 -4.16 12.96 -40.51
N LEU A 30 -3.27 13.74 -39.90
CA LEU A 30 -2.21 13.19 -39.05
C LEU A 30 -2.87 12.30 -38.01
N VAL A 31 -2.45 11.04 -37.98
CA VAL A 31 -2.92 10.04 -37.02
C VAL A 31 -2.70 10.59 -35.61
N ASN A 32 -3.67 10.35 -34.73
CA ASN A 32 -3.74 10.93 -33.38
C ASN A 32 -2.38 10.96 -32.69
N ALA A 33 -1.94 12.16 -32.29
CA ALA A 33 -0.84 12.27 -31.34
C ALA A 33 -1.22 11.49 -30.07
N PRO A 34 -0.30 10.72 -29.47
CA PRO A 34 -0.62 9.90 -28.30
C PRO A 34 -1.04 10.82 -27.14
N THR A 35 -2.32 10.72 -26.76
CA THR A 35 -2.85 11.36 -25.55
C THR A 35 -1.96 10.98 -24.37
N ARG A 36 -1.64 11.95 -23.49
CA ARG A 36 -0.91 11.67 -22.24
C ARG A 36 -1.62 10.56 -21.47
N GLN A 37 -1.06 9.35 -21.48
CA GLN A 37 -1.57 8.24 -20.69
C GLN A 37 -1.15 8.46 -19.23
N LEU A 38 -2.06 9.10 -18.49
CA LEU A 38 -2.07 9.08 -17.04
C LEU A 38 -2.20 7.62 -16.56
N PHE A 39 -1.64 7.31 -15.39
CA PHE A 39 -1.71 5.97 -14.82
C PHE A 39 -3.18 5.50 -14.72
N PRO A 40 -3.51 4.25 -15.10
CA PRO A 40 -4.86 3.87 -15.55
C PRO A 40 -5.88 3.61 -14.43
N ILE A 41 -6.03 4.53 -13.47
CA ILE A 41 -7.00 4.43 -12.35
C ILE A 41 -8.44 4.32 -12.85
N GLU A 42 -8.90 5.24 -13.69
CA GLU A 42 -10.28 5.21 -14.20
C GLU A 42 -10.56 3.99 -15.12
N PRO A 43 -9.65 3.55 -16.02
CA PRO A 43 -9.78 2.27 -16.69
C PRO A 43 -9.93 1.05 -15.75
N LEU A 44 -9.25 1.04 -14.60
CA LEU A 44 -9.40 -0.03 -13.60
C LEU A 44 -10.76 0.04 -12.89
N LYS A 45 -11.19 1.22 -12.41
CA LYS A 45 -12.53 1.41 -11.83
C LYS A 45 -13.65 1.00 -12.80
N ASN A 46 -13.52 1.39 -14.07
CA ASN A 46 -14.51 1.10 -15.10
C ASN A 46 -14.55 -0.40 -15.48
N GLN A 47 -13.43 -1.11 -15.38
CA GLN A 47 -13.41 -2.57 -15.52
C GLN A 47 -14.27 -3.23 -14.43
N VAL A 48 -14.09 -2.87 -13.16
CA VAL A 48 -14.87 -3.43 -12.05
C VAL A 48 -16.37 -3.09 -12.18
N LYS A 49 -16.72 -1.89 -12.67
CA LYS A 49 -18.12 -1.53 -12.99
C LYS A 49 -18.71 -2.44 -14.07
N LEU A 50 -17.98 -2.69 -15.17
CA LEU A 50 -18.42 -3.59 -16.24
C LEU A 50 -18.58 -5.04 -15.76
N ASP A 51 -17.66 -5.51 -14.92
CA ASP A 51 -17.72 -6.87 -14.38
C ASP A 51 -18.84 -7.04 -13.35
N LEU A 52 -19.15 -6.00 -12.54
CA LEU A 52 -20.35 -5.99 -11.70
C LEU A 52 -21.64 -5.98 -12.54
N ILE A 53 -21.72 -5.21 -13.63
CA ILE A 53 -22.91 -5.21 -14.52
C ILE A 53 -23.21 -6.63 -15.02
N LYS A 54 -22.20 -7.37 -15.50
CA LYS A 54 -22.35 -8.79 -15.92
C LYS A 54 -22.89 -9.72 -14.82
N ILE A 55 -22.74 -9.35 -13.55
CA ILE A 55 -23.27 -10.09 -12.39
C ILE A 55 -24.69 -9.64 -12.08
N LEU A 56 -24.95 -8.32 -12.09
CA LEU A 56 -26.27 -7.75 -11.83
C LEU A 56 -27.30 -8.17 -12.90
N ASP A 57 -26.87 -8.30 -14.16
CA ASP A 57 -27.73 -8.68 -15.29
C ASP A 57 -28.09 -10.18 -15.32
N LYS A 58 -27.47 -11.01 -14.49
CA LYS A 58 -27.88 -12.42 -14.29
C LYS A 58 -29.29 -12.55 -13.67
N ILE A 59 -29.80 -11.49 -13.03
CA ILE A 59 -31.17 -11.40 -12.54
C ILE A 59 -31.84 -10.17 -13.16
N SER A 60 -32.76 -10.39 -14.09
CA SER A 60 -33.58 -9.35 -14.71
C SER A 60 -34.59 -8.77 -13.72
N GLY A 61 -34.88 -7.46 -13.84
CA GLY A 61 -35.88 -6.78 -13.00
C GLY A 61 -35.34 -6.24 -11.67
N GLU A 62 -36.24 -5.95 -10.73
CA GLU A 62 -35.89 -5.37 -9.43
C GLU A 62 -35.33 -6.44 -8.48
N LYS A 63 -34.11 -6.23 -7.98
CA LYS A 63 -33.38 -7.26 -7.21
C LYS A 63 -32.88 -6.71 -5.87
N ILE A 64 -32.62 -7.63 -4.94
CA ILE A 64 -32.08 -7.34 -3.60
C ILE A 64 -30.59 -7.66 -3.59
N LEU A 65 -29.78 -6.77 -3.02
CA LEU A 65 -28.36 -7.00 -2.75
C LEU A 65 -28.18 -7.38 -1.28
N ILE A 66 -27.46 -8.46 -1.01
CA ILE A 66 -26.98 -8.83 0.33
C ILE A 66 -25.45 -8.81 0.31
N LEU A 67 -24.84 -8.04 1.21
CA LEU A 67 -23.44 -7.64 1.15
C LEU A 67 -22.69 -8.00 2.44
N ASP A 68 -21.50 -8.58 2.34
CA ASP A 68 -20.56 -8.68 3.47
C ASP A 68 -20.24 -7.26 3.98
N VAL A 69 -20.46 -7.00 5.27
CA VAL A 69 -20.30 -5.67 5.87
C VAL A 69 -18.91 -5.07 5.62
N ASN A 70 -17.87 -5.92 5.53
CA ASN A 70 -16.49 -5.50 5.31
C ASN A 70 -16.21 -5.09 3.85
N LEU A 71 -17.08 -5.47 2.91
CA LEU A 71 -17.00 -5.04 1.52
C LEU A 71 -17.71 -3.70 1.26
N SER A 72 -18.59 -3.25 2.17
CA SER A 72 -19.40 -2.05 1.94
C SER A 72 -18.59 -0.77 1.74
N GLY A 73 -17.55 -0.57 2.55
CA GLY A 73 -16.65 0.57 2.42
C GLY A 73 -15.78 0.48 1.15
N PRO A 74 -15.02 -0.61 0.94
CA PRO A 74 -14.22 -0.82 -0.27
C PRO A 74 -15.02 -0.69 -1.59
N LEU A 75 -16.25 -1.19 -1.63
CA LEU A 75 -17.13 -1.07 -2.80
C LEU A 75 -17.54 0.39 -3.08
N SER A 76 -17.76 1.19 -2.04
CA SER A 76 -18.18 2.59 -2.16
C SER A 76 -17.13 3.52 -2.78
N LEU A 77 -15.85 3.13 -2.73
CA LEU A 77 -14.73 3.83 -3.39
C LEU A 77 -14.72 3.64 -4.92
N LEU A 78 -15.41 2.61 -5.41
CA LEU A 78 -15.49 2.26 -6.83
C LEU A 78 -16.85 2.63 -7.45
N ILE A 79 -17.93 2.44 -6.69
CA ILE A 79 -19.31 2.40 -7.17
C ILE A 79 -20.23 3.16 -6.21
N GLU A 80 -20.94 4.16 -6.75
CA GLU A 80 -21.99 4.88 -6.02
C GLU A 80 -23.29 4.06 -5.89
N PHE A 81 -24.10 4.37 -4.87
CA PHE A 81 -25.41 3.75 -4.68
C PHE A 81 -26.45 4.16 -5.76
N THR A 82 -26.22 5.27 -6.46
CA THR A 82 -26.95 5.71 -7.66
C THR A 82 -26.85 4.66 -8.77
N PHE A 83 -25.63 4.28 -9.15
CA PHE A 83 -25.32 3.25 -10.14
C PHE A 83 -25.94 1.89 -9.80
N LEU A 84 -25.94 1.49 -8.53
CA LEU A 84 -26.59 0.24 -8.10
C LEU A 84 -28.12 0.28 -8.32
N LYS A 85 -28.77 1.41 -8.04
CA LYS A 85 -30.22 1.59 -8.30
C LYS A 85 -30.56 1.55 -9.78
N GLU A 86 -29.74 2.17 -10.62
CA GLU A 86 -29.90 2.17 -12.08
C GLU A 86 -29.87 0.74 -12.65
N HIS A 87 -29.06 -0.14 -12.07
CA HIS A 87 -28.96 -1.57 -12.43
C HIS A 87 -29.93 -2.47 -11.62
N GLY A 88 -30.97 -1.89 -11.04
CA GLY A 88 -32.12 -2.59 -10.44
C GLY A 88 -32.01 -2.96 -8.96
N ILE A 89 -30.95 -2.56 -8.24
CA ILE A 89 -30.86 -2.79 -6.79
C ILE A 89 -31.83 -1.84 -6.06
N LYS A 90 -32.92 -2.37 -5.49
CA LYS A 90 -33.86 -1.57 -4.70
C LYS A 90 -33.53 -1.49 -3.22
N LYS A 91 -32.95 -2.55 -2.65
CA LYS A 91 -32.55 -2.64 -1.24
C LYS A 91 -31.19 -3.31 -1.13
N VAL A 92 -30.40 -2.82 -0.18
CA VAL A 92 -29.15 -3.43 0.26
C VAL A 92 -29.34 -3.84 1.70
N TYR A 93 -28.96 -5.08 2.02
CA TYR A 93 -28.88 -5.61 3.38
C TYR A 93 -27.46 -6.11 3.64
N TYR A 94 -27.05 -6.19 4.91
CA TYR A 94 -25.80 -6.84 5.27
C TYR A 94 -26.03 -8.32 5.59
N LEU A 95 -25.05 -9.16 5.24
CA LEU A 95 -25.06 -10.59 5.51
C LEU A 95 -25.08 -10.84 7.03
N ASN A 96 -25.86 -11.82 7.47
CA ASN A 96 -26.05 -12.19 8.88
C ASN A 96 -26.16 -13.72 9.02
N GLU A 97 -25.98 -14.28 10.22
CA GLU A 97 -26.13 -15.73 10.47
C GLU A 97 -27.60 -16.17 10.32
N ASP A 98 -28.53 -15.37 10.85
CA ASP A 98 -29.98 -15.55 10.66
C ASP A 98 -30.46 -15.09 9.27
N PRO A 99 -31.34 -15.85 8.59
CA PRO A 99 -31.97 -15.43 7.34
C PRO A 99 -32.73 -14.10 7.47
N ILE A 100 -32.43 -13.18 6.57
CA ILE A 100 -33.04 -11.87 6.45
C ILE A 100 -34.45 -12.04 5.85
N PRO A 101 -35.52 -11.57 6.51
CA PRO A 101 -36.88 -11.67 5.98
C PRO A 101 -37.04 -10.86 4.69
N ILE A 102 -37.15 -11.55 3.55
CA ILE A 102 -37.34 -10.91 2.25
C ILE A 102 -38.80 -10.46 2.13
N PRO A 103 -39.08 -9.16 1.91
CA PRO A 103 -40.44 -8.67 1.75
C PRO A 103 -41.12 -9.26 0.51
N PRO A 104 -42.41 -9.65 0.58
CA PRO A 104 -43.07 -10.42 -0.47
C PRO A 104 -43.31 -9.65 -1.78
N SER A 105 -43.24 -8.31 -1.74
CA SER A 105 -43.34 -7.44 -2.91
C SER A 105 -42.45 -6.20 -2.78
N ASP A 106 -42.19 -5.57 -3.92
CA ASP A 106 -41.67 -4.22 -4.06
C ASP A 106 -42.68 -3.14 -3.61
N SER A 107 -42.36 -1.87 -3.87
CA SER A 107 -43.23 -0.71 -3.60
C SER A 107 -44.48 -0.64 -4.48
N ASN A 108 -44.56 -1.47 -5.53
CA ASN A 108 -45.55 -1.40 -6.60
C ASN A 108 -46.47 -2.64 -6.60
N GLY A 109 -46.21 -3.62 -5.72
CA GLY A 109 -46.98 -4.87 -5.58
C GLY A 109 -46.41 -6.08 -6.34
N SER A 110 -45.22 -5.98 -6.95
CA SER A 110 -44.56 -7.06 -7.69
C SER A 110 -43.57 -7.83 -6.82
N THR A 111 -43.57 -9.17 -6.88
CA THR A 111 -42.59 -10.01 -6.15
C THR A 111 -41.17 -9.79 -6.70
N TYR A 112 -40.16 -9.74 -5.80
CA TYR A 112 -38.76 -9.66 -6.20
C TYR A 112 -38.32 -10.93 -6.96
N PRO A 113 -37.87 -10.87 -8.23
CA PRO A 113 -37.37 -12.03 -8.99
C PRO A 113 -36.16 -12.73 -8.37
N GLY A 114 -35.34 -12.04 -7.57
CA GLY A 114 -34.18 -12.69 -6.95
C GLY A 114 -33.25 -11.80 -6.11
N VAL A 115 -32.19 -12.45 -5.63
CA VAL A 115 -31.21 -11.93 -4.66
C VAL A 115 -29.79 -12.14 -5.21
N ILE A 116 -28.95 -11.12 -5.03
CA ILE A 116 -27.52 -11.18 -5.34
C ILE A 116 -26.73 -11.06 -4.04
N PHE A 117 -25.85 -12.03 -3.77
CA PHE A 117 -24.88 -11.97 -2.69
C PHE A 117 -23.53 -11.46 -3.20
N LEU A 118 -22.93 -10.52 -2.49
CA LEU A 118 -21.53 -10.11 -2.64
C LEU A 118 -20.80 -10.35 -1.31
N CYS A 119 -19.91 -11.35 -1.24
CA CYS A 119 -19.18 -11.66 -0.01
C CYS A 119 -17.79 -12.23 -0.27
N ARG A 120 -16.90 -12.16 0.74
CA ARG A 120 -15.60 -12.86 0.68
C ARG A 120 -15.81 -14.37 0.92
N PRO A 121 -14.96 -15.27 0.35
CA PRO A 121 -15.07 -16.72 0.54
C PRO A 121 -14.63 -17.15 1.95
N SER A 122 -15.46 -16.88 2.97
CA SER A 122 -15.25 -17.33 4.37
C SER A 122 -16.31 -18.34 4.81
N TYR A 123 -16.02 -19.13 5.85
CA TYR A 123 -16.95 -20.14 6.37
C TYR A 123 -18.28 -19.52 6.84
N GLN A 124 -18.21 -18.45 7.63
CA GLN A 124 -19.39 -17.71 8.09
C GLN A 124 -20.20 -17.17 6.90
N ASN A 125 -19.55 -16.57 5.91
CA ASN A 125 -20.24 -16.01 4.75
C ASN A 125 -20.96 -17.09 3.93
N ILE A 126 -20.30 -18.24 3.68
CA ILE A 126 -20.91 -19.36 2.94
C ILE A 126 -22.07 -19.98 3.72
N GLN A 127 -21.95 -20.13 5.04
CA GLN A 127 -23.03 -20.63 5.90
C GLN A 127 -24.24 -19.69 5.89
N SER A 128 -24.04 -18.38 6.03
CA SER A 128 -25.10 -17.37 5.93
C SER A 128 -25.82 -17.39 4.57
N VAL A 129 -25.07 -17.53 3.47
CA VAL A 129 -25.65 -17.66 2.12
C VAL A 129 -26.51 -18.92 2.02
N ALA A 130 -26.03 -20.06 2.52
CA ALA A 130 -26.80 -21.30 2.52
C ALA A 130 -28.09 -21.18 3.37
N ASN A 131 -27.99 -20.64 4.58
CA ASN A 131 -29.14 -20.38 5.46
C ASN A 131 -30.21 -19.53 4.76
N GLN A 132 -29.82 -18.45 4.08
CA GLN A 132 -30.72 -17.56 3.35
C GLN A 132 -31.40 -18.22 2.14
N VAL A 133 -30.68 -19.08 1.41
CA VAL A 133 -31.20 -19.83 0.25
C VAL A 133 -32.20 -20.91 0.69
N LEU A 134 -31.88 -21.64 1.77
CA LEU A 134 -32.78 -22.65 2.33
C LEU A 134 -34.08 -22.05 2.88
N ALA A 135 -34.03 -20.84 3.45
CA ALA A 135 -35.20 -20.14 3.99
C ALA A 135 -36.17 -19.58 2.93
N HIS A 136 -35.70 -19.31 1.70
CA HIS A 136 -36.46 -18.58 0.68
C HIS A 136 -36.30 -19.21 -0.73
N SER A 137 -36.40 -20.55 -0.81
CA SER A 137 -36.11 -21.39 -1.99
C SER A 137 -36.93 -21.13 -3.27
N THR A 138 -37.87 -20.18 -3.27
CA THR A 138 -38.65 -19.76 -4.46
C THR A 138 -38.00 -18.64 -5.27
N LEU A 139 -36.89 -18.08 -4.81
CA LEU A 139 -36.21 -16.93 -5.44
C LEU A 139 -35.04 -17.36 -6.33
N SER A 140 -34.70 -16.53 -7.32
CA SER A 140 -33.46 -16.70 -8.10
C SER A 140 -32.27 -16.19 -7.30
N TYR A 141 -31.16 -16.93 -7.27
CA TYR A 141 -29.96 -16.57 -6.51
C TYR A 141 -28.71 -16.47 -7.37
N VAL A 142 -27.91 -15.43 -7.13
CA VAL A 142 -26.54 -15.29 -7.63
C VAL A 142 -25.61 -15.04 -6.45
N LEU A 143 -24.50 -15.75 -6.38
CA LEU A 143 -23.43 -15.52 -5.43
C LEU A 143 -22.17 -15.11 -6.19
N ALA A 144 -21.72 -13.86 -6.04
CA ALA A 144 -20.40 -13.45 -6.50
C ALA A 144 -19.43 -13.41 -5.32
N LEU A 145 -18.46 -14.33 -5.36
CA LEU A 145 -17.36 -14.36 -4.42
C LEU A 145 -16.35 -13.27 -4.78
N VAL A 146 -16.06 -12.39 -3.83
CA VAL A 146 -15.13 -11.29 -4.04
C VAL A 146 -13.68 -11.76 -3.97
N SER A 147 -12.85 -11.16 -4.83
CA SER A 147 -11.53 -11.61 -5.25
C SER A 147 -11.61 -12.81 -6.21
N HIS A 148 -11.99 -14.00 -5.74
CA HIS A 148 -11.93 -15.26 -6.51
C HIS A 148 -13.06 -16.22 -6.16
N LYS A 149 -13.53 -16.97 -7.16
CA LYS A 149 -14.32 -18.20 -6.96
C LYS A 149 -13.39 -19.34 -6.52
N THR A 150 -13.62 -19.91 -5.34
CA THR A 150 -12.79 -21.02 -4.81
C THR A 150 -13.50 -22.37 -4.92
N VAL A 151 -12.75 -23.42 -5.25
CA VAL A 151 -13.21 -24.82 -5.26
C VAL A 151 -13.72 -25.25 -3.87
N TRP A 152 -13.09 -24.72 -2.81
CA TRP A 152 -13.53 -24.95 -1.43
C TRP A 152 -14.93 -24.37 -1.17
N SER A 153 -15.21 -23.15 -1.64
CA SER A 153 -16.54 -22.53 -1.51
C SER A 153 -17.61 -23.31 -2.27
N GLU A 154 -17.31 -23.78 -3.49
CA GLU A 154 -18.24 -24.68 -4.21
C GLU A 154 -18.51 -25.96 -3.45
N LYS A 155 -17.46 -26.60 -2.89
CA LYS A 155 -17.62 -27.84 -2.14
C LYS A 155 -18.45 -27.65 -0.87
N GLN A 156 -18.27 -26.55 -0.14
CA GLN A 156 -19.12 -26.24 1.02
C GLN A 156 -20.58 -25.97 0.62
N LEU A 157 -20.84 -25.33 -0.52
CA LEU A 157 -22.20 -25.13 -1.03
C LEU A 157 -22.84 -26.45 -1.53
N GLU A 158 -22.04 -27.40 -2.01
CA GLU A 158 -22.47 -28.78 -2.34
C GLU A 158 -22.83 -29.56 -1.07
N ASP A 159 -21.95 -29.55 -0.07
CA ASP A 159 -22.14 -30.26 1.21
C ASP A 159 -23.32 -29.70 2.03
N LEU A 160 -23.62 -28.40 1.89
CA LEU A 160 -24.80 -27.73 2.44
C LEU A 160 -26.06 -27.90 1.56
N GLY A 161 -25.97 -28.60 0.42
CA GLY A 161 -27.10 -28.92 -0.46
C GLY A 161 -27.68 -27.75 -1.27
N VAL A 162 -27.01 -26.59 -1.30
CA VAL A 162 -27.52 -25.36 -1.92
C VAL A 162 -26.90 -25.01 -3.28
N LEU A 163 -25.79 -25.65 -3.67
CA LEU A 163 -25.06 -25.32 -4.91
C LEU A 163 -25.92 -25.38 -6.18
N GLY A 164 -26.89 -26.30 -6.25
CA GLY A 164 -27.82 -26.41 -7.39
C GLY A 164 -28.88 -25.31 -7.47
N SER A 165 -29.03 -24.49 -6.41
CA SER A 165 -30.09 -23.48 -6.27
C SER A 165 -29.59 -22.04 -6.52
N LEU A 166 -28.31 -21.85 -6.81
CA LEU A 166 -27.70 -20.52 -6.95
C LEU A 166 -26.55 -20.50 -7.97
N ILE A 167 -26.42 -19.39 -8.71
CA ILE A 167 -25.34 -19.21 -9.69
C ILE A 167 -24.09 -18.69 -8.99
N VAL A 168 -23.08 -19.53 -8.80
CA VAL A 168 -21.77 -19.12 -8.27
C VAL A 168 -20.94 -18.45 -9.37
N THR A 169 -20.45 -17.25 -9.09
CA THR A 169 -19.59 -16.43 -9.95
C THR A 169 -18.58 -15.67 -9.07
N GLU A 170 -17.79 -14.76 -9.64
CA GLU A 170 -16.76 -14.00 -8.91
C GLU A 170 -16.78 -12.52 -9.28
N LEU A 171 -16.28 -11.68 -8.37
CA LEU A 171 -16.09 -10.25 -8.57
C LEU A 171 -14.70 -9.84 -8.07
N ASN A 172 -13.76 -9.76 -9.00
CA ASN A 172 -12.38 -9.42 -8.75
C ASN A 172 -12.20 -7.90 -8.72
N LEU A 173 -12.40 -7.29 -7.55
CA LEU A 173 -12.24 -5.84 -7.32
C LEU A 173 -10.81 -5.35 -7.58
N GLY A 174 -9.82 -6.23 -7.46
CA GLY A 174 -8.41 -5.93 -7.65
C GLY A 174 -7.88 -4.86 -6.69
N LEU A 175 -6.96 -4.03 -7.20
CA LEU A 175 -6.41 -2.87 -6.49
C LEU A 175 -7.37 -1.68 -6.53
N ILE A 176 -7.92 -1.35 -5.36
CA ILE A 176 -8.86 -0.25 -5.13
C ILE A 176 -8.06 1.04 -4.91
N PRO A 177 -8.30 2.10 -5.69
CA PRO A 177 -7.64 3.39 -5.48
C PRO A 177 -8.23 4.09 -4.25
N LEU A 178 -7.39 4.30 -3.23
CA LEU A 178 -7.70 5.19 -2.11
C LEU A 178 -7.38 6.65 -2.49
N GLU A 179 -6.32 6.83 -3.27
CA GLU A 179 -5.83 8.12 -3.75
C GLU A 179 -5.27 8.01 -5.19
N GLU A 180 -4.91 9.15 -5.79
CA GLU A 180 -4.18 9.17 -7.07
C GLU A 180 -2.80 8.50 -7.01
N ASP A 181 -2.25 8.30 -5.80
CA ASP A 181 -0.94 7.71 -5.53
C ASP A 181 -0.97 6.52 -4.56
N VAL A 182 -2.14 6.08 -4.08
CA VAL A 182 -2.29 4.94 -3.15
C VAL A 182 -3.38 3.97 -3.62
N LEU A 183 -3.00 2.71 -3.80
CA LEU A 183 -3.87 1.59 -4.13
C LEU A 183 -3.84 0.55 -3.00
N SER A 184 -4.98 -0.06 -2.67
CA SER A 184 -5.11 -1.07 -1.62
C SER A 184 -5.97 -2.25 -2.07
N LEU A 185 -5.75 -3.45 -1.55
CA LEU A 185 -6.71 -4.56 -1.66
C LEU A 185 -7.83 -4.49 -0.60
N GLU A 186 -7.70 -3.59 0.38
CA GLU A 186 -8.55 -3.50 1.58
C GLU A 186 -8.76 -4.85 2.29
N SER A 187 -7.69 -5.65 2.28
CA SER A 187 -7.63 -7.01 2.82
C SER A 187 -7.27 -6.99 4.31
N ASP A 188 -8.22 -6.55 5.14
CA ASP A 188 -8.09 -6.55 6.61
C ASP A 188 -7.50 -7.89 7.14
N LYS A 189 -6.58 -7.79 8.12
CA LYS A 189 -5.84 -8.90 8.75
C LYS A 189 -4.80 -9.61 7.85
N SER A 190 -4.27 -8.91 6.84
CA SER A 190 -3.30 -9.42 5.88
C SER A 190 -1.97 -9.87 6.49
N PHE A 191 -1.44 -9.14 7.48
CA PHE A 191 -0.15 -9.50 8.06
C PHE A 191 -0.24 -10.82 8.83
N ARG A 192 -1.33 -11.03 9.57
CA ARG A 192 -1.68 -12.32 10.19
C ARG A 192 -1.84 -13.45 9.16
N GLN A 193 -2.65 -13.25 8.12
CA GLN A 193 -2.87 -14.25 7.07
C GLN A 193 -1.54 -14.75 6.48
N LEU A 194 -0.67 -13.82 6.05
CA LEU A 194 0.63 -14.12 5.45
C LEU A 194 1.60 -14.80 6.43
N ASN A 195 1.68 -14.32 7.67
CA ASN A 195 2.78 -14.66 8.57
C ASN A 195 2.44 -15.68 9.66
N LEU A 196 1.22 -15.72 10.17
CA LEU A 196 0.76 -16.67 11.20
C LEU A 196 0.09 -17.89 10.58
N ASP A 197 -0.82 -17.64 9.64
CA ASP A 197 -1.74 -18.65 9.08
C ASP A 197 -1.20 -19.26 7.76
N LYS A 198 -0.25 -18.55 7.12
CA LYS A 198 0.42 -18.89 5.86
C LYS A 198 -0.49 -18.93 4.62
N ASP A 199 -1.59 -18.18 4.67
CA ASP A 199 -2.43 -17.91 3.50
C ASP A 199 -1.79 -16.83 2.61
N THR A 200 -1.52 -17.17 1.34
CA THR A 200 -0.95 -16.28 0.33
C THR A 200 -1.97 -15.77 -0.69
N SER A 201 -3.27 -15.98 -0.48
CA SER A 201 -4.35 -15.61 -1.43
C SER A 201 -4.39 -14.11 -1.76
N SER A 202 -4.00 -13.27 -0.81
CA SER A 202 -3.88 -11.82 -1.01
C SER A 202 -2.69 -11.44 -1.91
N LEU A 203 -1.60 -12.22 -1.90
CA LEU A 203 -0.49 -12.06 -2.85
C LEU A 203 -0.89 -12.47 -4.26
N PHE A 204 -1.68 -13.52 -4.43
CA PHE A 204 -2.20 -13.92 -5.74
C PHE A 204 -3.09 -12.82 -6.35
N SER A 205 -4.02 -12.29 -5.55
CA SER A 205 -4.88 -11.16 -5.92
C SER A 205 -4.10 -9.87 -6.26
N MET A 206 -2.98 -9.63 -5.57
CA MET A 206 -2.06 -8.54 -5.92
C MET A 206 -1.31 -8.81 -7.23
N GLY A 207 -0.85 -10.06 -7.44
CA GLY A 207 -0.15 -10.49 -8.65
C GLY A 207 -1.00 -10.32 -9.91
N GLU A 208 -2.27 -10.74 -9.87
CA GLU A 208 -3.21 -10.46 -10.97
C GLU A 208 -3.47 -8.97 -11.18
N SER A 209 -3.60 -8.19 -10.11
CA SER A 209 -3.82 -6.75 -10.22
C SER A 209 -2.62 -6.05 -10.87
N LEU A 210 -1.40 -6.52 -10.56
CA LEU A 210 -0.17 -6.12 -11.25
C LEU A 210 -0.12 -6.62 -12.70
N MET A 211 -0.70 -7.78 -13.03
CA MET A 211 -0.87 -8.20 -14.43
C MET A 211 -1.87 -7.31 -15.18
N LYS A 212 -3.03 -6.97 -14.62
CA LYS A 212 -4.02 -6.05 -15.24
C LYS A 212 -3.46 -4.64 -15.50
N ILE A 213 -2.43 -4.22 -14.76
CA ILE A 213 -1.63 -3.02 -15.02
C ILE A 213 -0.56 -3.32 -16.10
N GLN A 214 0.12 -4.46 -15.97
CA GLN A 214 1.03 -5.09 -16.93
C GLN A 214 0.52 -5.00 -18.38
N ASP A 215 -0.68 -5.56 -18.60
CA ASP A 215 -1.38 -5.69 -19.87
C ASP A 215 -1.68 -4.35 -20.57
N ARG A 216 -1.75 -3.26 -19.80
CA ARG A 216 -2.10 -1.92 -20.29
C ARG A 216 -0.88 -1.04 -20.56
N LEU A 217 0.22 -1.26 -19.84
CA LEU A 217 1.39 -0.36 -19.85
C LEU A 217 2.68 -1.03 -20.33
N GLY A 218 2.73 -2.37 -20.44
CA GLY A 218 3.97 -3.14 -20.65
C GLY A 218 4.67 -3.49 -19.34
N TYR A 219 5.56 -4.49 -19.36
CA TYR A 219 6.18 -5.03 -18.14
C TYR A 219 7.10 -4.01 -17.42
N PHE A 220 7.18 -4.10 -16.09
CA PHE A 220 8.19 -3.36 -15.30
C PHE A 220 9.61 -3.68 -15.81
N ASN A 221 10.44 -2.65 -16.00
CA ASN A 221 11.83 -2.86 -16.47
C ASN A 221 12.73 -3.45 -15.37
N ARG A 222 12.43 -3.17 -14.10
CA ARG A 222 13.13 -3.70 -12.91
C ARG A 222 12.14 -4.14 -11.83
N ILE A 223 12.43 -5.23 -11.13
CA ILE A 223 11.75 -5.65 -9.90
C ILE A 223 12.79 -5.82 -8.80
N MET A 224 12.69 -5.01 -7.75
CA MET A 224 13.47 -5.18 -6.52
C MET A 224 12.54 -5.69 -5.43
N GLY A 225 12.99 -6.58 -4.56
CA GLY A 225 12.15 -7.00 -3.43
C GLY A 225 12.89 -7.55 -2.21
N LYS A 226 12.33 -7.23 -1.04
CA LYS A 226 12.88 -7.57 0.27
C LYS A 226 11.82 -8.27 1.13
N GLY A 227 12.21 -9.43 1.66
CA GLY A 227 11.40 -10.34 2.46
C GLY A 227 10.83 -11.52 1.68
N ASP A 228 10.27 -12.48 2.41
CA ASP A 228 9.90 -13.78 1.83
C ASP A 228 8.53 -13.73 1.11
N ASN A 229 7.58 -12.94 1.60
CA ASN A 229 6.32 -12.69 0.89
C ASN A 229 6.58 -11.90 -0.41
N ALA A 230 7.61 -11.04 -0.45
CA ALA A 230 8.04 -10.37 -1.68
C ALA A 230 8.59 -11.36 -2.72
N GLN A 231 9.37 -12.35 -2.29
CA GLN A 231 9.85 -13.42 -3.16
C GLN A 231 8.71 -14.32 -3.66
N VAL A 232 7.69 -14.58 -2.83
CA VAL A 232 6.48 -15.30 -3.24
C VAL A 232 5.70 -14.49 -4.29
N LEU A 233 5.46 -13.19 -4.08
CA LEU A 233 4.77 -12.34 -5.05
C LEU A 233 5.54 -12.24 -6.38
N ASN A 234 6.87 -12.10 -6.36
CA ASN A 234 7.64 -12.08 -7.60
C ASN A 234 7.58 -13.41 -8.36
N ARG A 235 7.56 -14.55 -7.64
CA ARG A 235 7.33 -15.87 -8.25
C ARG A 235 5.93 -16.01 -8.85
N ILE A 236 4.89 -15.49 -8.19
CA ILE A 236 3.52 -15.45 -8.73
C ILE A 236 3.48 -14.59 -10.00
N LEU A 237 3.99 -13.36 -9.96
CA LEU A 237 4.00 -12.44 -11.10
C LEU A 237 4.78 -13.02 -12.29
N THR A 238 5.92 -13.66 -12.04
CA THR A 238 6.71 -14.36 -13.05
C THR A 238 5.97 -15.56 -13.63
N ARG A 239 5.22 -16.32 -12.81
CA ARG A 239 4.41 -17.45 -13.30
C ARG A 239 3.24 -16.98 -14.17
N LEU A 240 2.50 -15.94 -13.74
CA LEU A 240 1.39 -15.38 -14.51
C LEU A 240 1.84 -14.81 -15.87
N ARG A 241 3.01 -14.14 -15.92
CA ARG A 241 3.64 -13.73 -17.19
C ARG A 241 3.92 -14.93 -18.11
N LEU A 242 4.48 -16.02 -17.56
CA LEU A 242 4.79 -17.23 -18.33
C LEU A 242 3.54 -18.01 -18.78
N GLU A 243 2.44 -17.93 -18.03
CA GLU A 243 1.15 -18.51 -18.44
C GLU A 243 0.55 -17.73 -19.60
N ARG A 244 0.45 -16.40 -19.47
CA ARG A 244 0.01 -15.49 -20.53
C ARG A 244 0.83 -15.64 -21.82
N ASP A 245 2.16 -15.66 -21.70
CA ASP A 245 3.08 -15.87 -22.82
C ASP A 245 2.80 -17.14 -23.63
N CYS A 246 2.36 -18.22 -22.96
CA CYS A 246 2.03 -19.49 -23.60
C CYS A 246 0.66 -19.42 -24.28
N GLU A 247 -0.35 -18.84 -23.63
CA GLU A 247 -1.70 -18.62 -24.19
C GLU A 247 -1.66 -17.78 -25.47
N GLU A 248 -0.81 -16.74 -25.52
CA GLU A 248 -0.55 -15.94 -26.73
C GLU A 248 0.17 -16.73 -27.84
N SER A 249 0.78 -17.88 -27.54
CA SER A 249 1.60 -18.67 -28.48
C SER A 249 0.88 -19.86 -29.13
N ASP A 250 -0.07 -20.49 -28.42
CA ASP A 250 -0.80 -21.69 -28.89
C ASP A 250 -2.08 -21.35 -29.70
N GLY A 251 -2.46 -20.07 -29.81
CA GLY A 251 -3.66 -19.63 -30.54
C GLY A 251 -3.51 -19.65 -32.07
N GLU A 252 -4.31 -20.47 -32.77
CA GLU A 252 -4.30 -20.56 -34.24
C GLU A 252 -4.81 -19.29 -34.96
N ASN A 253 -5.61 -18.45 -34.29
CA ASN A 253 -6.23 -17.24 -34.86
C ASN A 253 -5.27 -16.03 -34.87
N ARG A 254 -4.29 -16.02 -35.78
CA ARG A 254 -3.34 -14.91 -35.96
C ARG A 254 -3.87 -13.73 -36.78
N GLU A 255 -5.02 -13.18 -36.40
CA GLU A 255 -5.56 -11.95 -37.00
C GLU A 255 -5.83 -10.85 -35.95
N SER A 256 -5.12 -9.72 -36.11
CA SER A 256 -5.14 -8.47 -35.32
C SER A 256 -4.44 -8.40 -33.95
N ASP A 257 -3.49 -7.47 -33.88
CA ASP A 257 -3.06 -6.61 -32.76
C ASP A 257 -2.45 -7.15 -31.44
N SER A 258 -2.36 -8.46 -31.20
CA SER A 258 -1.57 -8.99 -30.06
C SER A 258 -0.04 -8.89 -30.28
N ASN A 259 0.51 -7.69 -30.13
CA ASN A 259 1.96 -7.53 -29.92
C ASN A 259 2.36 -8.20 -28.59
N PRO A 260 3.43 -9.01 -28.54
CA PRO A 260 3.90 -9.61 -27.29
C PRO A 260 4.27 -8.50 -26.30
N VAL A 261 3.81 -8.63 -25.05
CA VAL A 261 3.90 -7.56 -24.05
C VAL A 261 5.35 -7.11 -23.83
N GLN A 262 5.68 -5.91 -24.31
CA GLN A 262 7.02 -5.36 -24.25
C GLN A 262 7.31 -4.69 -22.89
N PRO A 263 8.58 -4.48 -22.52
CA PRO A 263 8.94 -3.65 -21.38
C PRO A 263 8.36 -2.24 -21.50
N SER A 264 7.91 -1.68 -20.39
CA SER A 264 7.14 -0.44 -20.38
C SER A 264 7.98 0.79 -20.67
N TYR A 265 7.43 1.69 -21.50
CA TYR A 265 7.93 3.05 -21.63
C TYR A 265 7.56 3.94 -20.42
N GLN A 266 6.67 3.48 -19.53
CA GLN A 266 6.18 4.21 -18.37
C GLN A 266 6.53 3.54 -17.03
N LEU A 267 6.26 2.24 -16.84
CA LEU A 267 6.60 1.50 -15.62
C LEU A 267 8.11 1.21 -15.54
N ASP A 268 8.84 1.99 -14.75
CA ASP A 268 10.28 1.84 -14.61
C ASP A 268 10.64 0.69 -13.67
N THR A 269 10.20 0.80 -12.41
CA THR A 269 10.62 -0.12 -11.33
C THR A 269 9.46 -0.50 -10.42
N LEU A 270 9.35 -1.78 -10.09
CA LEU A 270 8.51 -2.31 -9.00
C LEU A 270 9.40 -2.61 -7.78
N ILE A 271 9.00 -2.14 -6.60
CA ILE A 271 9.68 -2.39 -5.32
C ILE A 271 8.71 -3.16 -4.42
N LEU A 272 9.08 -4.36 -4.00
CA LEU A 272 8.26 -5.24 -3.17
C LEU A 272 8.81 -5.29 -1.73
N LEU A 273 8.08 -4.76 -0.76
CA LEU A 273 8.50 -4.66 0.64
C LEU A 273 7.60 -5.50 1.54
N ASP A 274 8.15 -6.58 2.09
CA ASP A 274 7.49 -7.38 3.13
C ASP A 274 7.54 -6.64 4.47
N ARG A 275 6.38 -6.44 5.11
CA ARG A 275 6.25 -5.80 6.44
C ARG A 275 7.13 -6.47 7.49
N SER A 276 7.42 -7.77 7.38
CA SER A 276 8.31 -8.48 8.31
C SER A 276 9.78 -8.02 8.25
N SER A 277 10.16 -7.25 7.22
CA SER A 277 11.47 -6.61 7.06
C SER A 277 11.63 -5.37 7.94
N ASP A 278 10.52 -4.68 8.25
CA ASP A 278 10.47 -3.49 9.11
C ASP A 278 9.22 -3.54 9.98
N MET A 279 9.38 -4.08 11.18
CA MET A 279 8.36 -4.16 12.22
C MET A 279 8.39 -2.98 13.19
N ILE A 280 9.35 -2.04 13.06
CA ILE A 280 9.53 -0.94 14.02
C ILE A 280 8.62 0.22 13.63
N THR A 281 8.64 0.63 12.35
CA THR A 281 7.80 1.72 11.82
C THR A 281 6.32 1.61 12.24
N PRO A 282 5.60 0.48 12.08
CA PRO A 282 4.19 0.39 12.46
C PRO A 282 3.93 0.38 13.98
N LEU A 283 4.93 0.13 14.83
CA LEU A 283 4.73 0.13 16.29
C LEU A 283 4.77 1.54 16.87
N LEU A 284 5.62 2.40 16.30
CA LEU A 284 5.78 3.80 16.71
C LEU A 284 4.52 4.61 16.49
N THR A 285 4.27 5.57 17.36
CA THR A 285 3.19 6.56 17.28
C THR A 285 3.44 7.50 16.10
N GLN A 286 2.53 7.52 15.12
CA GLN A 286 2.65 8.33 13.90
C GLN A 286 2.56 9.84 14.20
N LEU A 287 3.45 10.68 13.66
CA LEU A 287 3.51 12.14 13.95
C LEU A 287 3.15 13.05 12.75
N THR A 288 2.75 12.49 11.61
CA THR A 288 2.10 13.29 10.54
C THR A 288 0.63 13.55 10.87
N TYR A 289 0.02 14.57 10.26
CA TYR A 289 -1.39 14.92 10.52
C TYR A 289 -2.36 13.79 10.17
N GLU A 290 -2.22 13.18 8.99
CA GLU A 290 -3.02 12.02 8.59
C GLU A 290 -2.71 10.78 9.43
N GLY A 291 -1.45 10.63 9.90
CA GLY A 291 -1.06 9.62 10.87
C GLY A 291 -1.74 9.77 12.23
N LEU A 292 -1.74 10.97 12.83
CA LEU A 292 -2.41 11.23 14.12
C LEU A 292 -3.93 11.18 14.03
N ILE A 293 -4.52 11.53 12.88
CA ILE A 293 -5.96 11.28 12.63
C ILE A 293 -6.23 9.77 12.69
N ASP A 294 -5.40 8.94 12.08
CA ASP A 294 -5.56 7.49 12.10
C ASP A 294 -5.33 6.87 13.48
N GLU A 295 -4.33 7.36 14.25
CA GLU A 295 -4.10 6.94 15.64
C GLU A 295 -5.21 7.39 16.61
N THR A 296 -5.87 8.53 16.34
CA THR A 296 -6.89 9.12 17.24
C THR A 296 -8.33 8.70 16.91
N PHE A 297 -8.65 8.54 15.61
CA PHE A 297 -10.02 8.28 15.14
C PHE A 297 -10.17 6.99 14.32
N GLY A 298 -9.08 6.47 13.75
CA GLY A 298 -9.08 5.35 12.81
C GLY A 298 -9.66 5.72 11.44
N ILE A 299 -8.82 5.78 10.40
CA ILE A 299 -9.29 6.01 9.03
C ILE A 299 -9.65 4.67 8.39
N LYS A 300 -10.92 4.47 8.03
CA LYS A 300 -11.40 3.28 7.31
C LYS A 300 -12.01 3.66 5.97
N ASN A 301 -11.41 3.14 4.89
CA ASN A 301 -11.85 3.38 3.50
C ASN A 301 -11.96 4.89 3.15
N THR A 302 -10.96 5.69 3.51
CA THR A 302 -10.93 7.18 3.38
C THR A 302 -11.98 7.94 4.19
N LEU A 303 -12.62 7.31 5.18
CA LEU A 303 -13.62 7.92 6.06
C LEU A 303 -13.16 7.89 7.52
N ILE A 304 -13.52 8.94 8.27
CA ILE A 304 -13.53 8.96 9.75
C ILE A 304 -14.94 9.20 10.28
N GLU A 305 -15.18 8.87 11.55
CA GLU A 305 -16.43 9.16 12.25
C GLU A 305 -16.24 10.27 13.29
N PHE A 306 -16.69 11.50 12.95
CA PHE A 306 -16.44 12.72 13.72
C PHE A 306 -17.62 13.69 13.66
N ASP A 307 -17.73 14.60 14.64
CA ASP A 307 -18.80 15.61 14.71
C ASP A 307 -18.22 17.01 14.97
N PRO A 308 -17.90 17.80 13.92
CA PRO A 308 -17.28 19.12 14.04
C PRO A 308 -18.24 20.22 14.58
N ASP A 309 -19.45 19.83 14.97
CA ASP A 309 -20.41 20.70 15.66
C ASP A 309 -20.70 20.21 17.09
N GLN A 310 -19.90 19.29 17.65
CA GLN A 310 -20.14 18.70 18.97
C GLN A 310 -20.23 19.76 20.08
N VAL A 311 -21.42 19.89 20.67
CA VAL A 311 -21.67 20.78 21.80
C VAL A 311 -21.32 20.07 23.11
N PRO A 312 -20.58 20.70 24.05
CA PRO A 312 -20.37 20.14 25.38
C PRO A 312 -21.67 19.70 26.06
N ASN A 313 -21.63 18.56 26.74
CA ASN A 313 -22.77 17.91 27.39
C ASN A 313 -23.91 17.43 26.45
N GLN A 314 -23.68 17.31 25.15
CA GLN A 314 -24.54 16.51 24.26
C GLN A 314 -23.86 15.19 23.86
N ALA A 315 -24.67 14.14 23.66
CA ALA A 315 -24.18 12.89 23.09
C ALA A 315 -23.70 13.14 21.65
N PRO A 316 -22.47 12.74 21.27
CA PRO A 316 -21.92 12.99 19.94
C PRO A 316 -22.76 12.30 18.87
N LYS A 317 -22.90 12.94 17.71
CA LYS A 317 -23.58 12.36 16.55
C LYS A 317 -22.54 12.18 15.43
N PRO A 318 -21.67 11.15 15.52
CA PRO A 318 -20.60 10.95 14.56
C PRO A 318 -21.14 10.92 13.13
N ARG A 319 -20.53 11.74 12.28
CA ARG A 319 -20.80 11.79 10.85
C ARG A 319 -19.64 11.12 10.14
N LYS A 320 -19.92 10.39 9.06
CA LYS A 320 -18.86 9.86 8.19
C LYS A 320 -18.32 11.01 7.34
N ILE A 321 -17.07 11.39 7.57
CA ILE A 321 -16.41 12.50 6.88
C ILE A 321 -15.31 11.94 5.97
N PRO A 322 -15.31 12.27 4.65
CA PRO A 322 -14.26 11.85 3.74
C PRO A 322 -12.97 12.64 3.97
N LEU A 323 -11.85 11.93 3.98
CA LEU A 323 -10.49 12.46 4.02
C LEU A 323 -9.74 11.93 2.80
N ASN A 324 -9.66 12.74 1.76
CA ASN A 324 -8.94 12.46 0.51
C ASN A 324 -8.69 13.76 -0.27
N SER A 325 -7.95 13.67 -1.38
CA SER A 325 -7.53 14.82 -2.19
C SER A 325 -8.63 15.56 -2.97
N GLN A 326 -9.91 15.26 -2.77
CA GLN A 326 -10.98 16.20 -3.14
C GLN A 326 -10.96 17.47 -2.28
N ASP A 327 -10.43 17.38 -1.04
CA ASP A 327 -10.10 18.54 -0.24
C ASP A 327 -8.63 18.95 -0.50
N SER A 328 -8.46 20.13 -1.11
CA SER A 328 -7.15 20.69 -1.47
C SER A 328 -6.38 21.22 -0.26
N PHE A 329 -7.05 21.58 0.83
CA PHE A 329 -6.41 22.01 2.07
C PHE A 329 -5.97 20.78 2.88
N TYR A 330 -6.80 19.74 2.97
CA TYR A 330 -6.38 18.44 3.53
C TYR A 330 -5.15 17.89 2.79
N SER A 331 -5.14 17.97 1.45
CA SER A 331 -3.99 17.58 0.62
C SER A 331 -2.70 18.34 0.94
N HIS A 332 -2.79 19.55 1.50
CA HIS A 332 -1.63 20.30 1.99
C HIS A 332 -1.25 19.91 3.42
N LEU A 333 -2.23 19.62 4.29
CA LEU A 333 -2.01 19.30 5.70
C LEU A 333 -1.51 17.87 5.95
N ARG A 334 -2.09 16.87 5.28
CA ARG A 334 -2.00 15.44 5.64
C ARG A 334 -0.58 14.91 5.85
N ASP A 335 0.33 15.31 4.96
CA ASP A 335 1.71 14.83 4.90
C ASP A 335 2.69 15.72 5.72
N LEU A 336 2.20 16.74 6.43
CA LEU A 336 3.01 17.57 7.33
C LEU A 336 3.16 16.90 8.71
N ASN A 337 4.27 17.15 9.37
CA ASN A 337 4.41 16.89 10.81
C ASN A 337 3.43 17.77 11.60
N PHE A 338 2.81 17.20 12.63
CA PHE A 338 1.76 17.84 13.42
C PHE A 338 2.16 19.19 14.02
N ALA A 339 3.43 19.37 14.41
CA ALA A 339 3.96 20.61 15.00
C ALA A 339 3.74 21.86 14.11
N ASN A 340 3.51 21.67 12.80
CA ASN A 340 3.32 22.75 11.83
C ASN A 340 1.86 22.98 11.40
N ILE A 341 0.92 22.15 11.84
CA ILE A 341 -0.50 22.27 11.46
C ILE A 341 -1.11 23.58 11.96
N GLY A 342 -0.77 24.02 13.18
CA GLY A 342 -1.20 25.34 13.70
C GLY A 342 -0.73 26.52 12.84
N ASN A 343 0.45 26.42 12.21
CA ASN A 343 0.95 27.44 11.29
C ASN A 343 0.18 27.42 9.96
N ALA A 344 -0.10 26.23 9.42
CA ALA A 344 -0.87 26.08 8.19
C ALA A 344 -2.33 26.58 8.35
N LEU A 345 -3.01 26.19 9.43
CA LEU A 345 -4.36 26.67 9.79
C LEU A 345 -4.41 28.21 9.91
N ASN A 346 -3.43 28.81 10.59
CA ASN A 346 -3.33 30.26 10.77
C ASN A 346 -3.09 31.01 9.44
N ASN A 347 -2.31 30.42 8.52
CA ASN A 347 -2.06 31.01 7.21
C ASN A 347 -3.30 30.91 6.30
N GLU A 348 -4.01 29.78 6.34
CA GLU A 348 -5.25 29.59 5.58
C GLU A 348 -6.39 30.48 6.11
N ALA A 349 -6.52 30.63 7.43
CA ALA A 349 -7.45 31.57 8.04
C ALA A 349 -7.22 33.03 7.57
N LYS A 350 -5.95 33.44 7.42
CA LYS A 350 -5.59 34.76 6.86
C LYS A 350 -5.92 34.87 5.37
N ARG A 351 -5.61 33.83 4.57
CA ARG A 351 -5.96 33.79 3.14
C ARG A 351 -7.46 33.98 2.94
N LEU A 352 -8.27 33.15 3.61
CA LEU A 352 -9.71 33.21 3.50
C LEU A 352 -10.28 34.54 4.00
N SER A 353 -9.76 35.08 5.10
CA SER A 353 -10.16 36.42 5.58
C SER A 353 -9.96 37.48 4.49
N GLN A 354 -8.80 37.51 3.83
CA GLN A 354 -8.50 38.44 2.74
C GLN A 354 -9.40 38.23 1.51
N ASP A 355 -9.61 36.98 1.09
CA ASP A 355 -10.51 36.64 -0.02
C ASP A 355 -11.96 37.09 0.26
N TYR A 356 -12.44 36.92 1.50
CA TYR A 356 -13.76 37.42 1.93
C TYR A 356 -13.82 38.96 2.01
N GLU A 357 -12.78 39.64 2.46
CA GLU A 357 -12.72 41.11 2.45
C GLU A 357 -12.77 41.68 1.02
N GLY A 358 -12.26 40.94 0.03
CA GLY A 358 -12.41 41.26 -1.39
C GLY A 358 -13.86 41.56 -1.82
N ARG A 359 -14.87 40.98 -1.15
CA ARG A 359 -16.29 41.33 -1.38
C ARG A 359 -16.60 42.80 -1.12
N LYS A 360 -15.97 43.41 -0.10
CA LYS A 360 -16.17 44.81 0.29
C LYS A 360 -15.58 45.79 -0.73
N HIS A 361 -14.56 45.34 -1.47
CA HIS A 361 -13.87 46.14 -2.49
C HIS A 361 -14.49 46.04 -3.89
N ALA A 362 -15.22 44.94 -4.19
CA ALA A 362 -15.94 44.75 -5.44
C ALA A 362 -17.08 45.77 -5.64
N LYS A 363 -16.86 46.74 -6.54
CA LYS A 363 -17.75 47.87 -6.87
C LYS A 363 -18.42 47.73 -8.22
N THR A 364 -17.78 47.12 -9.22
CA THR A 364 -18.41 46.92 -10.54
C THR A 364 -19.26 45.65 -10.60
N VAL A 365 -20.24 45.62 -11.50
CA VAL A 365 -21.08 44.44 -11.75
C VAL A 365 -20.24 43.23 -12.19
N GLN A 366 -19.10 43.47 -12.85
CA GLN A 366 -18.18 42.41 -13.26
C GLN A 366 -17.42 41.81 -12.06
N GLU A 367 -16.86 42.65 -11.18
CA GLU A 367 -16.23 42.19 -9.92
C GLU A 367 -17.23 41.44 -9.03
N ILE A 368 -18.46 41.94 -8.89
CA ILE A 368 -19.50 41.28 -8.11
C ILE A 368 -19.85 39.91 -8.71
N LYS A 369 -19.96 39.80 -10.04
CA LYS A 369 -20.18 38.52 -10.71
C LYS A 369 -19.02 37.55 -10.48
N GLN A 370 -17.77 38.01 -10.57
CA GLN A 370 -16.57 37.21 -10.30
C GLN A 370 -16.53 36.72 -8.84
N PHE A 371 -16.85 37.58 -7.86
CA PHE A 371 -16.94 37.17 -6.47
C PHE A 371 -18.05 36.12 -6.26
N VAL A 372 -19.23 36.33 -6.83
CA VAL A 372 -20.35 35.37 -6.70
C VAL A 372 -19.99 34.00 -7.29
N SER A 373 -19.21 33.92 -8.37
CA SER A 373 -18.67 32.63 -8.85
C SER A 373 -17.63 32.00 -7.92
N LYS A 374 -16.85 32.77 -7.17
CA LYS A 374 -15.91 32.26 -6.14
C LYS A 374 -16.57 31.92 -4.81
N MET A 375 -17.76 32.45 -4.52
CA MET A 375 -18.46 32.24 -3.25
C MET A 375 -18.78 30.76 -2.96
N GLY A 376 -18.85 29.90 -3.99
CA GLY A 376 -18.97 28.45 -3.83
C GLY A 376 -17.72 27.84 -3.19
N THR A 377 -16.54 28.10 -3.75
CA THR A 377 -15.27 27.56 -3.21
C THR A 377 -14.97 28.17 -1.85
N LEU A 378 -15.08 29.49 -1.66
CA LEU A 378 -14.81 30.13 -0.36
C LEU A 378 -15.65 29.57 0.81
N LYS A 379 -16.88 29.09 0.54
CA LYS A 379 -17.67 28.36 1.54
C LYS A 379 -17.16 26.94 1.80
N SER A 380 -16.68 26.24 0.77
CA SER A 380 -16.04 24.92 0.91
C SER A 380 -14.75 25.03 1.70
N ASP A 381 -13.86 25.96 1.32
CA ASP A 381 -12.59 26.25 1.99
C ASP A 381 -12.83 26.61 3.48
N HIS A 382 -13.86 27.40 3.80
CA HIS A 382 -14.22 27.74 5.19
C HIS A 382 -14.75 26.51 5.97
N LEU A 383 -15.49 25.60 5.34
CA LEU A 383 -15.95 24.36 5.99
C LEU A 383 -14.78 23.39 6.23
N SER A 384 -13.86 23.29 5.27
CA SER A 384 -12.59 22.54 5.39
C SER A 384 -11.72 23.09 6.52
N LEU A 385 -11.46 24.40 6.54
CA LEU A 385 -10.71 25.05 7.61
C LEU A 385 -11.36 24.82 8.98
N LYS A 386 -12.70 24.90 9.09
CA LYS A 386 -13.39 24.56 10.35
C LYS A 386 -13.13 23.12 10.76
N LEU A 387 -13.36 22.16 9.85
CA LEU A 387 -13.15 20.73 10.10
C LEU A 387 -11.73 20.46 10.59
N HIS A 388 -10.72 20.96 9.87
CA HIS A 388 -9.32 20.70 10.21
C HIS A 388 -8.83 21.44 11.45
N THR A 389 -9.43 22.59 11.78
CA THR A 389 -9.23 23.24 13.09
C THR A 389 -9.75 22.34 14.21
N SER A 390 -11.01 21.88 14.15
CA SER A 390 -11.59 21.04 15.21
C SER A 390 -10.97 19.63 15.30
N LEU A 391 -10.46 19.07 14.20
CA LEU A 391 -9.64 17.86 14.23
C LEU A 391 -8.28 18.12 14.89
N ALA A 392 -7.61 19.23 14.59
CA ALA A 392 -6.33 19.57 15.21
C ALA A 392 -6.48 19.87 16.71
N GLU A 393 -7.52 20.62 17.11
CA GLU A 393 -7.91 20.81 18.51
C GLU A 393 -8.10 19.46 19.21
N LYS A 394 -8.83 18.52 18.59
CA LYS A 394 -9.10 17.22 19.22
C LYS A 394 -7.93 16.24 19.22
N ILE A 395 -6.92 16.44 18.37
CA ILE A 395 -5.63 15.75 18.47
C ILE A 395 -4.76 16.39 19.58
N MET A 396 -4.79 17.72 19.73
CA MET A 396 -4.07 18.39 20.83
C MET A 396 -4.55 17.94 22.21
N ASP A 397 -5.86 17.66 22.39
CA ASP A 397 -6.42 17.04 23.60
C ASP A 397 -5.69 15.76 24.04
N SER A 398 -5.18 14.94 23.10
CA SER A 398 -4.45 13.70 23.40
C SER A 398 -2.95 13.92 23.45
N THR A 399 -2.37 14.64 22.49
CA THR A 399 -0.91 14.83 22.38
C THR A 399 -0.31 15.77 23.42
N GLN A 400 -1.12 16.49 24.21
CA GLN A 400 -0.66 17.34 25.32
C GLN A 400 -0.76 16.68 26.70
N THR A 401 -1.15 15.40 26.78
CA THR A 401 -1.20 14.65 28.05
C THR A 401 0.19 14.22 28.51
N GLU A 402 0.42 14.17 29.83
CA GLU A 402 1.67 13.67 30.44
C GLU A 402 1.98 12.25 29.93
N LEU A 403 0.99 11.35 30.03
CA LEU A 403 0.95 10.01 29.43
C LEU A 403 1.44 9.94 27.97
N PHE A 404 1.00 10.83 27.09
CA PHE A 404 1.45 10.82 25.69
C PHE A 404 2.93 11.19 25.57
N ASN A 405 3.40 12.16 26.36
CA ASN A 405 4.80 12.56 26.37
C ASN A 405 5.71 11.47 26.94
N ASP A 406 5.30 10.77 28.01
CA ASP A 406 6.05 9.66 28.60
C ASP A 406 6.18 8.48 27.62
N ILE A 407 5.09 8.14 26.93
CA ILE A 407 5.08 7.11 25.88
C ILE A 407 6.02 7.52 24.74
N LEU A 408 5.92 8.76 24.25
CA LEU A 408 6.73 9.24 23.13
C LEU A 408 8.22 9.37 23.50
N GLU A 409 8.56 9.80 24.71
CA GLU A 409 9.94 9.81 25.22
C GLU A 409 10.50 8.38 25.28
N VAL A 410 9.72 7.39 25.72
CA VAL A 410 10.14 5.98 25.72
C VAL A 410 10.30 5.42 24.31
N GLU A 411 9.41 5.73 23.37
CA GLU A 411 9.56 5.36 21.96
C GLU A 411 10.85 5.95 21.36
N GLN A 412 11.09 7.25 21.57
CA GLN A 412 12.27 7.98 21.06
C GLN A 412 13.57 7.46 21.68
N ASN A 413 13.63 7.27 23.01
CA ASN A 413 14.80 6.71 23.69
C ASN A 413 15.12 5.29 23.20
N LEU A 414 14.10 4.47 22.91
CA LEU A 414 14.29 3.12 22.36
C LEU A 414 14.90 3.17 20.95
N VAL A 415 14.37 3.98 20.02
CA VAL A 415 14.94 4.05 18.65
C VAL A 415 16.30 4.75 18.60
N GLY A 416 16.50 5.78 19.43
CA GLY A 416 17.77 6.50 19.62
C GLY A 416 18.86 5.66 20.30
N GLN A 417 18.51 4.52 20.90
CA GLN A 417 19.41 3.60 21.60
C GLN A 417 20.11 4.25 22.81
N HIS A 418 19.44 5.21 23.45
CA HIS A 418 19.92 5.84 24.67
C HIS A 418 19.80 4.88 25.86
N GLU A 419 20.67 5.02 26.87
CA GLU A 419 20.83 3.99 27.92
C GLU A 419 19.63 3.84 28.88
N SER A 420 18.62 4.70 28.74
CA SER A 420 17.37 4.79 29.53
C SER A 420 16.41 3.59 29.45
N GLY A 421 16.85 2.44 28.93
CA GLY A 421 16.08 1.18 28.94
C GLY A 421 15.62 0.69 30.32
N ALA A 422 16.11 1.32 31.40
CA ALA A 422 15.67 1.14 32.78
C ALA A 422 14.30 1.77 33.11
N GLN A 423 13.86 2.83 32.40
CA GLN A 423 12.54 3.47 32.60
C GLN A 423 11.41 2.72 31.90
N VAL A 424 11.73 2.02 30.81
CA VAL A 424 10.75 1.34 29.93
C VAL A 424 9.95 0.26 30.67
N LEU A 425 10.58 -0.48 31.60
CA LEU A 425 9.86 -1.46 32.41
C LEU A 425 8.88 -0.76 33.38
N PRO A 426 9.31 0.14 34.29
CA PRO A 426 8.41 0.94 35.14
C PRO A 426 7.20 1.51 34.41
N LEU A 427 7.39 2.29 33.33
CA LEU A 427 6.28 2.88 32.59
C LEU A 427 5.27 1.81 32.12
N ILE A 428 5.74 0.73 31.51
CA ILE A 428 4.86 -0.35 31.05
C ILE A 428 4.12 -1.03 32.23
N GLN A 429 4.75 -1.15 33.40
CA GLN A 429 4.09 -1.67 34.61
C GLN A 429 3.04 -0.70 35.16
N ASP A 430 3.33 0.60 35.18
CA ASP A 430 2.41 1.64 35.67
C ASP A 430 1.17 1.72 34.76
N LEU A 431 1.35 1.70 33.43
CA LEU A 431 0.24 1.59 32.45
C LEU A 431 -0.64 0.35 32.69
N MET A 432 -0.04 -0.81 33.01
CA MET A 432 -0.78 -2.03 33.34
C MET A 432 -1.48 -1.97 34.71
N CYS A 433 -1.00 -1.14 35.63
CA CYS A 433 -1.66 -0.88 36.92
C CYS A 433 -2.85 0.08 36.76
N GLU A 434 -2.72 1.10 35.92
CA GLU A 434 -3.76 2.08 35.62
C GLU A 434 -4.85 1.55 34.67
N GLN A 435 -4.64 0.36 34.09
CA GLN A 435 -5.53 -0.30 33.12
C GLN A 435 -5.67 0.50 31.81
N GLU A 436 -4.59 1.16 31.40
CA GLU A 436 -4.50 1.87 30.12
C GLU A 436 -4.70 0.93 28.92
N ASP A 437 -4.89 1.50 27.73
CA ASP A 437 -5.26 0.73 26.54
C ASP A 437 -4.27 -0.41 26.25
N MET A 438 -4.83 -1.61 26.14
CA MET A 438 -4.08 -2.86 25.99
C MET A 438 -3.17 -2.85 24.76
N LEU A 439 -3.58 -2.22 23.66
CA LEU A 439 -2.79 -2.17 22.43
C LEU A 439 -1.65 -1.15 22.55
N LYS A 440 -1.80 -0.02 23.27
CA LYS A 440 -0.67 0.86 23.63
C LYS A 440 0.41 0.10 24.41
N VAL A 441 0.01 -0.61 25.47
CA VAL A 441 0.92 -1.42 26.30
C VAL A 441 1.62 -2.49 25.46
N LEU A 442 0.87 -3.18 24.59
CA LEU A 442 1.39 -4.23 23.72
C LEU A 442 2.34 -3.66 22.64
N ARG A 443 2.10 -2.45 22.12
CA ARG A 443 3.01 -1.73 21.20
C ARG A 443 4.37 -1.50 21.84
N LEU A 444 4.42 -0.95 23.06
CA LEU A 444 5.68 -0.69 23.77
C LEU A 444 6.48 -1.97 24.07
N ILE A 445 5.81 -3.03 24.52
CA ILE A 445 6.43 -4.35 24.75
C ILE A 445 7.01 -4.92 23.43
N CYS A 446 6.26 -4.79 22.33
CA CYS A 446 6.70 -5.24 21.00
C CYS A 446 7.84 -4.37 20.43
N LEU A 447 7.84 -3.06 20.71
CA LEU A 447 8.86 -2.12 20.25
C LEU A 447 10.19 -2.40 20.96
N GLN A 448 10.17 -2.52 22.29
CA GLN A 448 11.32 -2.94 23.10
C GLN A 448 11.85 -4.30 22.64
N SER A 449 10.95 -5.25 22.31
CA SER A 449 11.33 -6.56 21.72
C SER A 449 12.08 -6.42 20.40
N ASN A 450 11.56 -5.69 19.41
CA ASN A 450 12.20 -5.58 18.09
C ASN A 450 13.55 -4.86 18.17
N ILE A 451 13.64 -3.77 18.93
CA ILE A 451 14.84 -2.94 19.09
C ILE A 451 15.94 -3.68 19.87
N ALA A 452 15.58 -4.39 20.94
CA ALA A 452 16.53 -5.19 21.70
C ALA A 452 16.91 -6.52 21.02
N ASN A 453 16.28 -6.89 19.90
CA ASN A 453 16.30 -8.23 19.32
C ASN A 453 15.92 -9.31 20.36
N GLY A 454 14.71 -9.19 20.87
CA GLY A 454 14.07 -10.05 21.88
C GLY A 454 14.31 -9.63 23.32
N LEU A 455 13.35 -9.96 24.18
CA LEU A 455 13.39 -9.69 25.62
C LEU A 455 14.17 -10.77 26.37
N LYS A 456 14.79 -10.40 27.49
CA LYS A 456 15.39 -11.37 28.43
C LYS A 456 14.24 -12.22 29.04
N PRO A 457 14.40 -13.55 29.25
CA PRO A 457 13.30 -14.42 29.70
C PRO A 457 12.56 -13.88 30.92
N LYS A 458 13.25 -13.47 31.99
CA LYS A 458 12.62 -12.85 33.18
C LYS A 458 11.67 -11.69 32.83
N ILE A 459 12.06 -10.81 31.90
CA ILE A 459 11.28 -9.63 31.52
C ILE A 459 10.08 -10.02 30.65
N TYR A 460 10.28 -10.95 29.71
CA TYR A 460 9.18 -11.52 28.91
C TYR A 460 8.13 -12.19 29.81
N ASP A 461 8.59 -13.07 30.71
CA ASP A 461 7.73 -13.86 31.60
C ASP A 461 7.00 -12.95 32.60
N GLN A 462 7.64 -11.85 33.02
CA GLN A 462 7.04 -10.83 33.87
C GLN A 462 5.93 -10.05 33.13
N TYR A 463 6.22 -9.46 31.96
CA TYR A 463 5.19 -8.76 31.17
C TYR A 463 4.02 -9.69 30.82
N GLN A 464 4.29 -10.94 30.41
CA GLN A 464 3.21 -11.88 30.08
C GLN A 464 2.32 -12.16 31.30
N THR A 465 2.92 -12.31 32.48
CA THR A 465 2.19 -12.56 33.73
C THR A 465 1.32 -11.37 34.11
N GLU A 466 1.89 -10.16 34.13
CA GLU A 466 1.19 -8.93 34.54
C GLU A 466 0.09 -8.56 33.53
N PHE A 467 0.38 -8.59 32.23
CA PHE A 467 -0.60 -8.36 31.15
C PHE A 467 -1.77 -9.35 31.19
N CYS A 468 -1.51 -10.63 31.46
CA CYS A 468 -2.57 -11.65 31.61
C CYS A 468 -3.36 -11.52 32.91
N GLN A 469 -2.83 -10.82 33.92
CA GLN A 469 -3.55 -10.49 35.16
C GLN A 469 -4.43 -9.24 35.00
N THR A 470 -3.95 -8.20 34.31
CA THR A 470 -4.73 -6.98 34.02
C THR A 470 -5.82 -7.23 32.98
N TYR A 471 -5.46 -7.71 31.77
CA TYR A 471 -6.37 -7.80 30.62
C TYR A 471 -7.00 -9.19 30.44
N GLY A 472 -6.49 -10.20 31.14
CA GLY A 472 -7.08 -11.53 31.26
C GLY A 472 -6.35 -12.64 30.50
N TYR A 473 -6.40 -13.84 31.08
CA TYR A 473 -5.53 -14.98 30.76
C TYR A 473 -5.54 -15.46 29.29
N HIS A 474 -6.61 -15.18 28.54
CA HIS A 474 -6.69 -15.50 27.10
C HIS A 474 -5.60 -14.86 26.25
N HIS A 475 -5.01 -13.73 26.68
CA HIS A 475 -3.87 -13.11 26.00
C HIS A 475 -2.57 -13.92 26.04
N THR A 476 -2.55 -15.06 26.75
CA THR A 476 -1.55 -16.11 26.55
C THR A 476 -1.46 -16.51 25.06
N LEU A 477 -2.60 -16.55 24.35
CA LEU A 477 -2.67 -16.80 22.91
C LEU A 477 -2.13 -15.61 22.10
N THR A 478 -2.40 -14.37 22.51
CA THR A 478 -1.85 -13.16 21.88
C THR A 478 -0.32 -13.14 21.97
N PHE A 479 0.27 -13.42 23.14
CA PHE A 479 1.72 -13.54 23.31
C PHE A 479 2.31 -14.69 22.47
N HIS A 480 1.63 -15.85 22.41
CA HIS A 480 2.03 -16.96 21.56
C HIS A 480 2.02 -16.59 20.06
N ASN A 481 0.94 -15.95 19.59
CA ASN A 481 0.79 -15.48 18.21
C ASN A 481 1.91 -14.50 17.82
N LEU A 482 2.15 -13.47 18.64
CA LEU A 482 3.19 -12.45 18.42
C LEU A 482 4.61 -13.04 18.44
N SER A 483 4.85 -14.06 19.26
CA SER A 483 6.11 -14.81 19.29
C SER A 483 6.28 -15.67 18.04
N LYS A 484 5.23 -16.38 17.61
CA LYS A 484 5.22 -17.24 16.40
C LYS A 484 5.48 -16.44 15.11
N VAL A 485 5.04 -15.18 15.01
CA VAL A 485 5.38 -14.28 13.89
C VAL A 485 6.68 -13.47 14.10
N GLY A 486 7.31 -13.58 15.27
CA GLY A 486 8.60 -12.95 15.55
C GLY A 486 8.55 -11.44 15.82
N ILE A 487 7.39 -10.90 16.24
CA ILE A 487 7.26 -9.52 16.76
C ILE A 487 7.74 -9.49 18.23
N LEU A 488 7.29 -10.45 19.05
CA LEU A 488 7.56 -10.50 20.49
C LEU A 488 8.46 -11.69 20.83
N ILE A 489 9.77 -11.49 20.81
CA ILE A 489 10.78 -12.58 20.87
C ILE A 489 11.27 -12.80 22.31
N ARG A 490 11.36 -14.06 22.74
CA ARG A 490 11.92 -14.49 24.03
C ARG A 490 13.33 -15.06 23.83
N LYS A 491 14.37 -14.42 24.37
CA LYS A 491 15.80 -14.70 24.02
C LYS A 491 16.34 -16.11 24.36
N SER A 492 15.63 -16.91 25.14
CA SER A 492 15.99 -18.31 25.42
C SER A 492 15.53 -19.28 24.32
N ASP A 493 14.53 -18.87 23.55
CA ASP A 493 13.76 -19.77 22.71
C ASP A 493 14.43 -19.80 21.32
N THR A 494 14.49 -20.98 20.68
CA THR A 494 15.19 -21.15 19.40
C THR A 494 14.41 -20.50 18.27
N SER A 495 14.59 -19.19 18.08
CA SER A 495 13.84 -18.40 17.10
C SER A 495 14.11 -18.89 15.68
N SER A 496 13.03 -19.16 14.94
CA SER A 496 13.07 -19.45 13.50
C SER A 496 13.55 -18.25 12.67
N ARG A 497 13.38 -17.03 13.21
CA ARG A 497 13.88 -15.76 12.65
C ARG A 497 15.36 -15.57 13.02
N ALA A 498 16.17 -15.14 12.05
CA ALA A 498 17.54 -14.70 12.29
C ALA A 498 17.57 -13.41 13.14
N PRO A 499 18.59 -13.23 14.01
CA PRO A 499 18.69 -12.06 14.87
C PRO A 499 18.92 -10.79 14.06
N VAL A 500 18.18 -9.73 14.40
CA VAL A 500 18.21 -8.42 13.73
C VAL A 500 19.15 -7.47 14.48
N PRO A 501 20.29 -7.05 13.92
CA PRO A 501 21.23 -6.17 14.61
C PRO A 501 20.80 -4.70 14.47
N TYR A 502 19.75 -4.30 15.20
CA TYR A 502 19.19 -2.93 15.10
C TYR A 502 20.24 -1.79 15.27
N PRO A 503 21.27 -1.87 16.12
CA PRO A 503 22.37 -0.90 16.14
C PRO A 503 23.13 -0.76 14.81
N ALA A 504 23.39 -1.87 14.12
CA ALA A 504 24.07 -1.86 12.83
C ALA A 504 23.15 -1.36 11.70
N LEU A 505 21.86 -1.72 11.74
CA LEU A 505 20.87 -1.20 10.79
C LEU A 505 20.60 0.30 10.98
N SER A 506 20.44 0.75 12.22
CA SER A 506 20.19 2.16 12.55
C SER A 506 21.33 3.06 12.07
N LYS A 507 22.59 2.65 12.32
CA LYS A 507 23.77 3.35 11.79
C LYS A 507 23.90 3.23 10.26
N GLY A 508 23.68 2.04 9.69
CA GLY A 508 23.91 1.77 8.27
C GLY A 508 22.89 2.42 7.33
N PHE A 509 21.62 2.48 7.74
CA PHE A 509 20.54 3.14 6.99
C PHE A 509 20.22 4.55 7.52
N LYS A 510 20.99 5.09 8.47
CA LYS A 510 20.72 6.37 9.16
C LYS A 510 19.25 6.47 9.61
N LEU A 511 18.79 5.52 10.44
CA LEU A 511 17.40 5.46 10.91
C LEU A 511 17.08 6.51 11.98
N VAL A 512 18.10 7.08 12.63
CA VAL A 512 17.96 8.18 13.59
C VAL A 512 18.67 9.42 13.04
N VAL A 513 18.04 10.58 13.22
CA VAL A 513 18.55 11.90 12.85
C VAL A 513 18.23 12.85 14.01
N ASP A 514 19.26 13.27 14.75
CA ASP A 514 19.08 13.96 16.04
C ASP A 514 18.56 15.41 15.89
N GLU A 515 18.87 16.05 14.77
CA GLU A 515 18.39 17.39 14.40
C GLU A 515 17.54 17.31 13.12
N VAL A 516 16.24 17.56 13.23
CA VAL A 516 15.29 17.61 12.11
C VAL A 516 14.55 18.94 12.12
N ASP A 517 14.63 19.70 11.03
CA ASP A 517 13.72 20.82 10.79
C ASP A 517 12.38 20.26 10.29
N GLU A 518 11.34 20.32 11.11
CA GLU A 518 10.01 19.85 10.76
C GLU A 518 9.25 20.80 9.80
N ARG A 519 9.69 22.06 9.69
CA ARG A 519 9.05 23.12 8.88
C ARG A 519 9.46 23.07 7.42
N ASP A 520 10.76 22.89 7.18
CA ASP A 520 11.31 22.64 5.84
C ASP A 520 12.15 21.34 5.85
N PRO A 521 11.48 20.17 5.93
CA PRO A 521 12.17 18.90 6.13
C PRO A 521 13.07 18.54 4.95
N SER A 522 14.31 18.20 5.26
CA SER A 522 15.34 17.79 4.31
C SER A 522 15.53 16.27 4.21
N ASP A 523 14.88 15.50 5.11
CA ASP A 523 14.95 14.04 5.17
C ASP A 523 13.61 13.43 5.61
N VAL A 524 13.39 12.15 5.27
CA VAL A 524 12.15 11.40 5.63
C VAL A 524 11.94 11.22 7.14
N SER A 525 12.95 11.44 7.98
CA SER A 525 12.87 11.37 9.45
C SER A 525 11.83 12.31 10.09
N TYR A 526 11.36 13.33 9.36
CA TYR A 526 10.35 14.28 9.85
C TYR A 526 8.98 13.65 10.19
N VAL A 527 8.65 12.49 9.63
CA VAL A 527 7.36 11.81 9.88
C VAL A 527 7.25 11.16 11.27
N TYR A 528 8.39 11.03 11.97
CA TYR A 528 8.51 10.62 13.39
C TYR A 528 9.53 11.51 14.14
N SER A 529 9.62 12.80 13.78
CA SER A 529 10.45 13.82 14.45
C SER A 529 11.90 13.40 14.79
N GLY A 530 12.52 12.57 13.95
CA GLY A 530 13.87 12.04 14.17
C GLY A 530 14.08 10.61 13.65
N TYR A 531 13.04 9.75 13.70
CA TYR A 531 13.12 8.39 13.15
C TYR A 531 12.73 8.34 11.65
N ALA A 532 13.64 7.83 10.82
CA ALA A 532 13.40 7.55 9.40
C ALA A 532 12.95 6.10 9.22
N PRO A 533 11.74 5.84 8.65
CA PRO A 533 11.26 4.48 8.38
C PRO A 533 12.25 3.64 7.58
N LEU A 534 12.53 2.42 8.04
CA LEU A 534 13.46 1.52 7.34
C LEU A 534 12.92 1.14 5.96
N SER A 535 11.60 1.00 5.80
CA SER A 535 10.94 0.88 4.50
C SER A 535 11.27 2.04 3.53
N ALA A 536 11.22 3.29 4.00
CA ALA A 536 11.60 4.46 3.20
C ALA A 536 13.09 4.48 2.86
N ARG A 537 13.97 4.05 3.78
CA ARG A 537 15.42 3.89 3.52
C ARG A 537 15.72 2.78 2.51
N LEU A 538 14.95 1.68 2.50
CA LEU A 538 15.07 0.62 1.48
C LEU A 538 14.74 1.14 0.08
N ILE A 539 13.76 2.04 -0.05
CA ILE A 539 13.44 2.72 -1.31
C ILE A 539 14.57 3.71 -1.70
N GLN A 540 15.04 4.55 -0.77
CA GLN A 540 16.14 5.50 -1.04
C GLN A 540 17.44 4.81 -1.48
N THR A 541 17.76 3.64 -0.91
CA THR A 541 18.94 2.85 -1.30
C THR A 541 18.75 2.13 -2.64
N GLY A 542 17.53 1.70 -2.97
CA GLY A 542 17.21 1.09 -4.27
C GLY A 542 17.20 2.09 -5.44
N LEU A 543 16.98 3.38 -5.16
CA LEU A 543 16.94 4.45 -6.16
C LEU A 543 18.21 5.31 -6.21
N ALA A 544 19.22 4.97 -5.40
CA ALA A 544 20.50 5.66 -5.36
C ALA A 544 21.24 5.55 -6.71
N LYS A 545 21.66 6.70 -7.25
CA LYS A 545 22.45 6.78 -8.49
C LYS A 545 23.89 7.14 -8.14
N SER A 546 24.85 6.41 -8.70
CA SER A 546 26.28 6.68 -8.50
C SER A 546 26.70 8.01 -9.11
N ASP A 547 27.60 8.75 -8.45
CA ASP A 547 27.94 10.17 -8.69
C ASP A 547 28.45 10.55 -10.09
N LYS A 548 28.71 9.58 -10.97
CA LYS A 548 29.23 9.83 -12.32
C LYS A 548 28.26 10.55 -13.27
N MET A 549 26.97 10.59 -12.94
CA MET A 549 25.97 11.47 -13.57
C MET A 549 25.53 12.51 -12.54
N GLY A 550 26.09 13.70 -12.66
CA GLY A 550 26.09 14.71 -11.59
C GLY A 550 24.72 15.30 -11.21
N TYR A 551 24.76 16.14 -10.16
CA TYR A 551 23.66 16.89 -9.55
C TYR A 551 22.66 16.15 -8.65
N LEU A 552 22.72 14.82 -8.49
CA LEU A 552 21.81 14.08 -7.59
C LEU A 552 22.48 13.38 -6.39
N GLY A 553 23.80 13.17 -6.39
CA GLY A 553 24.49 12.47 -5.30
C GLY A 553 24.51 13.24 -3.97
N SER A 554 24.69 14.57 -4.01
CA SER A 554 24.88 15.41 -2.82
C SER A 554 23.68 15.53 -1.89
N GLN A 555 22.47 15.22 -2.36
CA GLN A 555 21.23 15.29 -1.58
C GLN A 555 20.80 13.96 -0.95
N ASN A 556 21.43 12.82 -1.28
CA ASN A 556 21.14 11.56 -0.62
C ASN A 556 22.01 11.43 0.65
N PRO A 557 21.44 11.48 1.87
CA PRO A 557 22.24 11.45 3.11
C PRO A 557 22.99 10.12 3.30
N LEU A 558 22.62 9.06 2.58
CA LEU A 558 23.28 7.76 2.61
C LEU A 558 24.51 7.68 1.67
N LEU A 559 24.60 8.55 0.65
CA LEU A 559 25.77 8.61 -0.24
C LEU A 559 26.90 9.47 0.33
N ASN A 560 26.56 10.52 1.10
CA ASN A 560 27.54 11.30 1.87
C ASN A 560 28.19 10.50 3.01
N LEU A 561 27.57 9.39 3.44
CA LEU A 561 28.20 8.37 4.29
C LEU A 561 29.17 7.52 3.47
N GLY A 562 30.35 8.07 3.18
CA GLY A 562 31.38 7.42 2.37
C GLY A 562 31.68 5.99 2.85
N ILE A 563 31.32 5.00 2.03
CA ILE A 563 31.24 3.56 2.35
C ILE A 563 32.49 3.02 3.05
N ASN A 564 33.66 3.60 2.75
CA ASN A 564 34.95 3.29 3.37
C ASN A 564 35.00 3.51 4.91
N GLN A 565 34.13 4.31 5.51
CA GLN A 565 34.11 4.54 6.97
C GLN A 565 33.37 3.45 7.77
N ILE A 566 32.61 2.57 7.11
CA ILE A 566 31.95 1.43 7.77
C ILE A 566 32.94 0.25 7.95
N TYR A 567 34.08 0.27 7.24
CA TYR A 567 35.14 -0.74 7.31
C TYR A 567 36.01 -0.63 8.59
N GLN A 568 35.47 -1.11 9.71
CA GLN A 568 36.26 -1.67 10.81
C GLN A 568 36.16 -3.21 10.74
N PRO A 569 37.17 -3.92 10.19
CA PRO A 569 37.07 -5.37 10.01
C PRO A 569 37.10 -6.10 11.36
N ILE A 570 35.99 -6.77 11.71
CA ILE A 570 35.88 -7.67 12.86
C ILE A 570 36.59 -9.00 12.53
N SER A 571 37.89 -8.94 12.24
CA SER A 571 38.72 -10.05 11.77
C SER A 571 39.64 -10.61 12.86
N LYS A 572 39.14 -10.70 14.10
CA LYS A 572 39.80 -11.36 15.23
C LYS A 572 38.77 -12.17 16.04
N GLY A 573 38.59 -13.45 15.67
CA GLY A 573 37.72 -14.35 16.44
C GLY A 573 37.52 -15.77 15.87
N ILE A 574 37.47 -15.94 14.55
CA ILE A 574 36.89 -17.17 13.94
C ILE A 574 37.94 -18.18 13.42
N ASN A 575 39.19 -17.77 13.21
CA ASN A 575 40.21 -18.60 12.52
C ASN A 575 40.88 -19.70 13.40
N ASN A 576 40.14 -20.40 14.25
CA ASN A 576 40.70 -21.41 15.17
C ASN A 576 39.91 -22.73 15.31
N PHE A 577 38.93 -23.01 14.42
CA PHE A 577 38.13 -24.25 14.47
C PHE A 577 38.04 -25.05 13.16
N ALA A 578 38.82 -24.69 12.13
CA ALA A 578 38.77 -25.32 10.80
C ALA A 578 40.06 -26.05 10.42
N SER A 579 40.48 -27.03 11.23
CA SER A 579 41.48 -28.05 10.86
C SER A 579 41.17 -29.38 11.57
N HIS A 580 41.65 -30.50 11.02
CA HIS A 580 41.46 -31.88 11.53
C HIS A 580 40.12 -32.59 11.25
N ILE A 581 39.69 -32.68 9.98
CA ILE A 581 39.00 -33.88 9.47
C ILE A 581 39.57 -34.26 8.09
N PRO A 582 40.31 -35.39 7.96
CA PRO A 582 40.81 -35.85 6.67
C PRO A 582 39.95 -36.98 6.06
N GLY A 583 39.51 -36.77 4.81
CA GLY A 583 39.22 -37.85 3.85
C GLY A 583 37.81 -38.44 3.80
N VAL A 584 37.07 -38.10 2.74
CA VAL A 584 36.34 -39.06 1.87
C VAL A 584 36.56 -38.61 0.43
N ALA A 585 36.73 -39.55 -0.51
CA ALA A 585 37.03 -39.25 -1.91
C ALA A 585 35.79 -38.94 -2.76
N SER A 586 36.00 -38.25 -3.88
CA SER A 586 34.98 -37.91 -4.89
C SER A 586 34.38 -39.15 -5.58
N ASN A 587 33.09 -39.10 -5.86
CA ASN A 587 32.50 -39.81 -7.01
C ASN A 587 31.40 -38.96 -7.66
N SER A 588 31.50 -38.78 -8.97
CA SER A 588 30.55 -38.01 -9.78
C SER A 588 29.47 -38.91 -10.41
N ASN A 589 28.46 -38.28 -11.03
CA ASN A 589 27.41 -38.90 -11.87
C ASN A 589 26.16 -39.49 -11.18
N LEU A 590 25.56 -38.79 -10.22
CA LEU A 590 24.14 -39.03 -9.84
C LEU A 590 23.26 -37.75 -9.75
N ASN A 591 23.83 -36.55 -9.60
CA ASN A 591 23.06 -35.31 -9.54
C ASN A 591 22.87 -34.67 -10.93
N ARG A 592 21.82 -35.05 -11.67
CA ARG A 592 21.47 -34.35 -12.93
C ARG A 592 19.98 -34.14 -13.27
N LEU A 593 19.04 -34.57 -12.41
CA LEU A 593 17.59 -34.43 -12.65
C LEU A 593 16.76 -33.99 -11.41
N ALA A 594 17.40 -33.45 -10.36
CA ALA A 594 16.71 -33.12 -9.09
C ALA A 594 17.04 -31.73 -8.51
N ASP A 595 17.65 -30.83 -9.29
CA ASP A 595 18.22 -29.57 -8.78
C ASP A 595 17.70 -28.33 -9.54
N ARG A 596 16.36 -28.19 -9.56
CA ARG A 596 15.64 -27.02 -10.12
C ARG A 596 14.50 -26.52 -9.21
N SER A 597 14.62 -26.73 -7.89
CA SER A 597 13.66 -26.20 -6.91
C SER A 597 14.24 -26.14 -5.49
N GLY A 598 15.02 -25.11 -5.17
CA GLY A 598 15.46 -24.85 -3.79
C GLY A 598 16.52 -23.76 -3.62
N ARG A 599 16.22 -22.74 -2.81
CA ARG A 599 17.18 -21.80 -2.18
C ARG A 599 18.25 -21.16 -3.10
N GLY A 600 17.81 -20.46 -4.14
CA GLY A 600 18.66 -19.50 -4.86
C GLY A 600 18.57 -18.11 -4.24
N ASN A 601 19.65 -17.63 -3.61
CA ASN A 601 19.86 -16.18 -3.41
C ASN A 601 20.27 -15.57 -4.77
N SER A 602 19.29 -15.43 -5.67
CA SER A 602 19.51 -15.12 -7.09
C SER A 602 19.71 -13.62 -7.33
N LEU A 603 20.83 -13.09 -6.86
CA LEU A 603 21.33 -11.79 -7.29
C LEU A 603 21.99 -11.95 -8.66
N ASP A 604 21.20 -11.85 -9.73
CA ASP A 604 21.66 -11.88 -11.12
C ASP A 604 22.22 -10.48 -11.50
N ILE A 605 23.48 -10.24 -11.11
CA ILE A 605 24.10 -8.91 -11.15
C ILE A 605 24.46 -8.54 -12.61
N SER A 606 23.60 -7.75 -13.25
CA SER A 606 24.04 -6.90 -14.36
C SER A 606 24.99 -5.82 -13.83
N GLY A 607 26.03 -5.46 -14.58
CA GLY A 607 27.11 -4.59 -14.11
C GLY A 607 26.69 -3.14 -13.80
N ASN A 608 27.57 -2.42 -13.11
CA ASN A 608 27.38 -1.04 -12.63
C ASN A 608 27.01 0.02 -13.70
N ASP A 609 27.13 -0.30 -14.99
CA ASP A 609 26.87 0.60 -16.11
C ASP A 609 25.45 0.44 -16.72
N HIS A 610 24.52 -0.27 -16.06
CA HIS A 610 23.14 -0.40 -16.55
C HIS A 610 22.37 0.94 -16.52
N PRO A 611 21.56 1.31 -17.54
CA PRO A 611 20.87 2.61 -17.61
C PRO A 611 19.89 2.92 -16.48
N LEU A 612 19.45 1.91 -15.71
CA LEU A 612 18.62 2.09 -14.51
C LEU A 612 19.42 2.30 -13.21
N GLY A 613 20.75 2.38 -13.30
CA GLY A 613 21.64 2.55 -12.15
C GLY A 613 21.88 1.25 -11.36
N PRO A 614 22.74 1.31 -10.33
CA PRO A 614 23.22 0.13 -9.61
C PRO A 614 22.14 -0.57 -8.77
N GLY A 615 21.13 0.18 -8.28
CA GLY A 615 20.15 -0.33 -7.33
C GLY A 615 20.79 -0.88 -6.06
N TRP A 616 20.26 -1.99 -5.55
CA TRP A 616 20.66 -2.55 -4.25
C TRP A 616 22.03 -3.24 -4.24
N SER A 617 22.68 -3.39 -5.39
CA SER A 617 24.04 -3.97 -5.49
C SER A 617 25.07 -3.32 -4.56
N GLN A 618 24.96 -2.00 -4.31
CA GLN A 618 25.85 -1.24 -3.41
C GLN A 618 25.54 -1.41 -1.92
N PHE A 619 24.33 -1.84 -1.56
CA PHE A 619 23.85 -1.92 -0.18
C PHE A 619 23.69 -3.37 0.32
N LYS A 620 24.15 -4.34 -0.47
CA LYS A 620 24.00 -5.79 -0.22
C LYS A 620 24.34 -6.22 1.22
N ASP A 621 25.46 -5.75 1.77
CA ASP A 621 25.94 -6.15 3.10
C ASP A 621 25.09 -5.60 4.26
N LEU A 622 24.32 -4.53 4.03
CA LEU A 622 23.29 -4.05 4.95
C LEU A 622 21.97 -4.82 4.75
N LEU A 623 21.60 -5.10 3.50
CA LEU A 623 20.38 -5.83 3.14
C LEU A 623 20.37 -7.30 3.58
N THR A 624 21.56 -7.90 3.82
CA THR A 624 21.70 -9.24 4.43
C THR A 624 21.54 -9.26 5.95
N GLN A 625 21.58 -8.10 6.63
CA GLN A 625 21.34 -8.00 8.08
C GLN A 625 19.86 -7.92 8.42
N ILE A 626 19.02 -7.55 7.45
CA ILE A 626 17.56 -7.59 7.54
C ILE A 626 17.10 -9.02 7.19
N PRO A 627 16.20 -9.67 7.95
CA PRO A 627 15.66 -11.00 7.62
C PRO A 627 14.96 -11.09 6.27
N GLY A 628 14.75 -12.32 5.80
CA GLY A 628 14.04 -12.64 4.57
C GLY A 628 14.83 -12.39 3.28
N SER A 629 14.32 -12.94 2.19
CA SER A 629 14.92 -12.93 0.84
C SER A 629 15.23 -11.52 0.34
N THR A 630 16.25 -11.38 -0.53
CA THR A 630 16.57 -10.12 -1.22
C THR A 630 16.86 -10.42 -2.69
N PHE A 631 16.15 -9.74 -3.59
CA PHE A 631 16.34 -9.86 -5.04
C PHE A 631 16.27 -8.49 -5.72
N ASP A 632 16.95 -8.39 -6.86
CA ASP A 632 17.08 -7.19 -7.69
C ASP A 632 17.22 -7.67 -9.14
N GLU A 633 16.08 -7.74 -9.85
CA GLU A 633 15.93 -8.41 -11.14
C GLU A 633 15.61 -7.38 -12.23
N ILE A 634 16.44 -7.28 -13.26
CA ILE A 634 16.14 -6.51 -14.48
C ILE A 634 15.41 -7.45 -15.44
N VAL A 635 14.20 -7.08 -15.85
CA VAL A 635 13.37 -7.92 -16.73
C VAL A 635 13.96 -7.86 -18.14
N PRO A 636 14.47 -8.99 -18.70
CA PRO A 636 15.24 -8.94 -19.93
C PRO A 636 14.35 -8.66 -21.15
N PHE A 637 14.82 -7.78 -22.03
CA PHE A 637 14.26 -7.60 -23.36
C PHE A 637 14.32 -8.92 -24.13
N ARG A 638 13.17 -9.52 -24.48
CA ARG A 638 13.14 -10.50 -25.57
C ARG A 638 13.53 -9.78 -26.86
N ASN A 639 14.65 -10.19 -27.46
CA ASN A 639 15.11 -9.67 -28.74
C ASN A 639 14.17 -10.05 -29.89
N VAL A 640 13.10 -9.29 -30.06
CA VAL A 640 12.50 -9.08 -31.38
C VAL A 640 13.54 -8.32 -32.21
N ASN A 641 13.82 -8.77 -33.43
CA ASN A 641 14.89 -8.22 -34.27
C ASN A 641 14.58 -6.80 -34.76
N LEU A 642 14.84 -5.80 -33.89
CA LEU A 642 14.86 -4.38 -34.23
C LEU A 642 16.13 -4.06 -35.05
N SER A 643 16.12 -4.50 -36.30
CA SER A 643 17.15 -4.21 -37.30
C SER A 643 17.17 -2.73 -37.69
N SER A 644 17.90 -1.94 -36.89
CA SER A 644 18.47 -0.65 -37.31
C SER A 644 17.53 0.31 -38.04
N GLN A 645 16.32 0.53 -37.51
CA GLN A 645 15.52 1.71 -37.86
C GLN A 645 15.61 2.74 -36.73
N SER A 646 16.58 3.64 -36.87
CA SER A 646 16.72 4.82 -36.02
C SER A 646 15.57 5.79 -36.29
N HIS A 647 14.47 5.69 -35.53
CA HIS A 647 13.41 6.70 -35.50
C HIS A 647 13.85 7.98 -34.77
N SER A 648 14.88 8.62 -35.31
CA SER A 648 15.25 10.00 -35.01
C SER A 648 14.13 10.94 -35.45
N GLY A 649 13.21 11.26 -34.54
CA GLY A 649 12.06 12.12 -34.86
C GLY A 649 11.04 12.27 -33.73
N VAL A 650 10.89 11.28 -32.85
CA VAL A 650 10.05 11.43 -31.65
C VAL A 650 10.80 12.29 -30.63
N GLN A 651 10.44 13.57 -30.54
CA GLN A 651 10.81 14.39 -29.39
C GLN A 651 10.22 13.72 -28.14
N SER A 652 11.07 13.33 -27.19
CA SER A 652 10.65 12.74 -25.92
C SER A 652 10.05 13.81 -25.02
N ASN A 653 8.81 14.22 -25.31
CA ASN A 653 7.96 14.94 -24.36
C ASN A 653 7.76 14.02 -23.17
N GLN A 654 8.50 14.29 -22.10
CA GLN A 654 8.76 13.35 -21.01
C GLN A 654 7.45 12.91 -20.34
N LEU A 655 7.08 11.65 -20.56
CA LEU A 655 6.15 10.95 -19.68
C LEU A 655 6.88 10.69 -18.35
N GLU A 656 6.25 11.02 -17.22
CA GLU A 656 6.83 10.67 -15.92
C GLU A 656 6.89 9.15 -15.79
N LYS A 657 8.09 8.67 -15.46
CA LYS A 657 8.34 7.25 -15.19
C LYS A 657 7.66 6.86 -13.88
N VAL A 658 6.97 5.72 -13.85
CA VAL A 658 6.27 5.24 -12.66
C VAL A 658 7.17 4.28 -11.88
N ILE A 659 7.31 4.55 -10.59
CA ILE A 659 7.85 3.60 -9.60
C ILE A 659 6.67 3.13 -8.75
N MET A 660 6.45 1.82 -8.69
CA MET A 660 5.41 1.22 -7.85
C MET A 660 6.05 0.58 -6.61
N VAL A 661 5.52 0.88 -5.43
CA VAL A 661 6.04 0.37 -4.15
C VAL A 661 4.93 -0.43 -3.47
N ALA A 662 5.05 -1.75 -3.44
CA ALA A 662 4.05 -2.64 -2.86
C ALA A 662 4.46 -3.12 -1.46
N PHE A 663 3.66 -2.78 -0.46
CA PHE A 663 3.79 -3.22 0.92
C PHE A 663 2.97 -4.50 1.15
N LEU A 664 3.63 -5.56 1.60
CA LEU A 664 3.04 -6.88 1.78
C LEU A 664 2.85 -7.14 3.28
N GLY A 665 1.60 -7.18 3.71
CA GLY A 665 1.22 -7.18 5.13
C GLY A 665 1.08 -5.77 5.75
N GLY A 666 0.80 -4.75 4.94
CA GLY A 666 0.34 -3.43 5.42
C GLY A 666 1.36 -2.28 5.34
N CYS A 667 0.82 -1.07 5.16
CA CYS A 667 1.55 0.21 5.04
C CYS A 667 0.93 1.24 6.00
N THR A 668 1.75 2.12 6.60
CA THR A 668 1.26 3.22 7.44
C THR A 668 1.08 4.53 6.64
N TYR A 669 0.36 5.49 7.21
CA TYR A 669 0.26 6.83 6.62
C TYR A 669 1.61 7.58 6.65
N THR A 670 2.42 7.42 7.70
CA THR A 670 3.80 7.95 7.75
C THR A 670 4.71 7.38 6.66
N GLU A 671 4.54 6.11 6.25
CA GLU A 671 5.26 5.52 5.11
C GLU A 671 4.79 6.10 3.77
N ILE A 672 3.49 6.36 3.62
CA ILE A 672 2.92 7.04 2.45
C ILE A 672 3.46 8.49 2.36
N SER A 673 3.41 9.26 3.45
CA SER A 673 3.98 10.61 3.50
C SER A 673 5.49 10.60 3.23
N SER A 674 6.23 9.59 3.71
CA SER A 674 7.64 9.41 3.37
C SER A 674 7.85 9.22 1.86
N ILE A 675 7.01 8.43 1.18
CA ILE A 675 7.11 8.20 -0.27
C ILE A 675 6.69 9.45 -1.07
N ARG A 676 5.68 10.19 -0.62
CA ARG A 676 5.31 11.51 -1.16
C ARG A 676 6.43 12.54 -0.96
N PHE A 677 7.18 12.44 0.13
CA PHE A 677 8.40 13.23 0.33
C PHE A 677 9.51 12.81 -0.67
N LEU A 678 9.71 11.51 -0.93
CA LEU A 678 10.66 11.05 -1.95
C LEU A 678 10.32 11.53 -3.38
N LYS A 679 9.04 11.78 -3.72
CA LYS A 679 8.67 12.47 -4.98
C LYS A 679 9.32 13.85 -5.12
N LYS A 680 9.57 14.58 -4.02
CA LYS A 680 10.29 15.87 -4.05
C LYS A 680 11.76 15.68 -4.42
N MET A 681 12.42 14.64 -3.90
CA MET A 681 13.82 14.28 -4.17
C MET A 681 14.02 13.67 -5.57
N TYR A 682 13.04 12.93 -6.07
CA TYR A 682 13.09 12.20 -7.34
C TYR A 682 12.00 12.68 -8.32
N PRO A 683 11.96 13.98 -8.70
CA PRO A 683 10.81 14.59 -9.38
C PRO A 683 10.49 13.99 -10.75
N SER A 684 11.48 13.38 -11.42
CA SER A 684 11.31 12.69 -12.73
C SER A 684 10.45 11.43 -12.69
N TYR A 685 10.12 10.92 -11.49
CA TYR A 685 9.32 9.71 -11.31
C TYR A 685 7.99 10.01 -10.61
N LYS A 686 6.87 9.43 -11.04
CA LYS A 686 5.65 9.33 -10.21
C LYS A 686 5.76 8.09 -9.34
N PHE A 687 5.58 8.25 -8.03
CA PHE A 687 5.43 7.12 -7.12
C PHE A 687 3.97 6.69 -7.03
N ILE A 688 3.74 5.40 -6.86
CA ILE A 688 2.43 4.81 -6.54
C ILE A 688 2.63 3.74 -5.48
N VAL A 689 1.99 3.92 -4.34
CA VAL A 689 1.95 2.93 -3.25
C VAL A 689 0.90 1.88 -3.56
N ILE A 690 1.24 0.62 -3.35
CA ILE A 690 0.34 -0.52 -3.31
C ILE A 690 0.40 -1.12 -1.89
N THR A 691 -0.71 -1.59 -1.36
CA THR A 691 -0.72 -2.36 -0.10
C THR A 691 -1.80 -3.44 -0.11
N ASN A 692 -1.70 -4.42 0.81
CA ASN A 692 -2.83 -5.28 1.15
C ASN A 692 -3.93 -4.50 1.90
N GLU A 693 -3.53 -3.65 2.85
CA GLU A 693 -4.40 -2.83 3.70
C GLU A 693 -3.59 -1.64 4.26
N ILE A 694 -4.26 -0.58 4.73
CA ILE A 694 -3.63 0.45 5.58
C ILE A 694 -3.63 -0.02 7.04
N ILE A 695 -2.54 0.26 7.77
CA ILE A 695 -2.35 -0.09 9.20
C ILE A 695 -1.77 1.06 10.03
N ASN A 696 -2.08 1.02 11.32
CA ASN A 696 -1.33 1.64 12.42
C ASN A 696 -0.99 0.56 13.46
N GLY A 697 -0.22 0.90 14.50
CA GLY A 697 0.23 -0.09 15.49
C GLY A 697 -0.89 -0.82 16.22
N SER A 698 -1.98 -0.11 16.53
CA SER A 698 -3.15 -0.69 17.19
C SER A 698 -3.88 -1.67 16.25
N LYS A 699 -4.22 -1.25 15.02
CA LYS A 699 -4.84 -2.13 14.00
C LYS A 699 -3.95 -3.32 13.64
N TRP A 700 -2.63 -3.15 13.65
CA TRP A 700 -1.67 -4.21 13.31
C TRP A 700 -1.53 -5.28 14.41
N LEU A 701 -1.59 -4.89 15.67
CA LEU A 701 -1.52 -5.84 16.80
C LEU A 701 -2.88 -6.49 17.12
N ASP A 702 -4.02 -5.81 16.90
CA ASP A 702 -5.37 -6.40 17.00
C ASP A 702 -5.52 -7.67 16.14
N GLN A 703 -4.80 -7.77 15.03
CA GLN A 703 -4.79 -8.97 14.19
C GLN A 703 -4.46 -10.23 15.00
N PHE A 704 -3.65 -10.12 16.06
CA PHE A 704 -3.18 -11.21 16.91
C PHE A 704 -3.94 -11.38 18.23
N VAL A 705 -4.88 -10.49 18.54
CA VAL A 705 -5.79 -10.64 19.67
C VAL A 705 -6.85 -11.67 19.30
N GLU A 706 -6.90 -12.78 20.05
CA GLU A 706 -8.00 -13.74 19.92
C GLU A 706 -9.20 -13.24 20.74
N PRO A 707 -10.43 -13.28 20.22
CA PRO A 707 -11.60 -12.88 20.99
C PRO A 707 -11.77 -13.82 22.19
N GLY A 708 -11.82 -13.25 23.39
CA GLY A 708 -12.06 -14.01 24.62
C GLY A 708 -13.37 -14.79 24.55
N LEU A 709 -13.35 -16.03 25.03
CA LEU A 709 -14.52 -16.93 25.02
C LEU A 709 -15.75 -16.20 25.57
N VAL A 710 -16.83 -16.19 24.78
CA VAL A 710 -18.01 -15.34 24.97
C VAL A 710 -18.58 -15.54 26.38
N GLY A 711 -18.38 -14.54 27.24
CA GLY A 711 -18.74 -14.62 28.65
C GLY A 711 -18.32 -13.42 29.51
N PHE A 712 -17.25 -12.70 29.14
CA PHE A 712 -16.75 -11.55 29.90
C PHE A 712 -17.01 -10.16 29.28
N GLN A 713 -17.25 -10.06 27.97
CA GLN A 713 -17.38 -8.75 27.28
C GLN A 713 -18.69 -7.99 27.55
N ASN A 714 -19.73 -8.64 28.11
CA ASN A 714 -21.01 -8.00 28.45
C ASN A 714 -21.10 -7.61 29.94
N ARG A 715 -20.03 -7.02 30.49
CA ARG A 715 -20.01 -6.40 31.84
C ARG A 715 -19.17 -5.13 31.88
N ASN A 716 -19.71 -4.07 31.27
CA ASN A 716 -19.60 -2.67 31.70
C ASN A 716 -20.87 -1.95 31.21
#